data_AF-A0A844FZ31-F1
#
_entry.id   AF-A0A844FZ31-F1
#
_cell.length_a   1.000
_cell.length_b   1.000
_cell.length_c   1.000
_cell.angle_alpha   90.00
_cell.angle_beta   90.00
_cell.angle_gamma   90.00
#
_symmetry.space_group_name_H-M   'P 1'
#
loop_
_entity.id
_entity.type
_entity.pdbx_description
1 polymer ?
#
loop_
_entity_poly.entity_id
_entity_poly.type
_entity_poly.pdbx_seq_one_letter_code
_entity_poly.pdbx_strand_id
1 'polypeptide(L)'
;MTEPRRPGRIQGEWIWKNSLLNHPDSFLLMRKEFVCNLVELETNLWISANCAYQLFINGRFVGFGPRAHQNCGTSYIDLHEVTYYLESGINVIAVLVYYNADQGGCNKHTPGLWCQMEAQGKIILCSDSTWAVREGGCFCTPRARISKDQGMSQYFNADDCPLNWTTPVFLPDASWAHPDHTTAVGEFGSRLEIHPLAPPGIAVESPAPLPFARGRITSLPNWTQVAFEETDCDGMETYAANTFLFCEADEELPVRLYSDDPLKFFCNNRLVLSARETMGGEVTLPLRSGWNRLLLIQNPSRHSMGLVMLLPAVDEFGGEREFWFSREPDSGASEGWNTVGPLKLSLEEATPSLKFERLRVKGYSSSLPELTDPYALLNASRFEPESCDAGEDEAALAWSRPLQTNDYVIYKLDMIRYGFVRVTLEATAGDLVDITIGCRRTETGFITPGKDTRGTGTIRCRNARNVYLTFVPNDCFYIMISIRRAAGSVKVLGVGFDELTRAERQETVFHCSDELLNRFWEIGRQTLRRSAAFVPLAESRADNDCYMLDAYIDAVNMAAVFGDYEYANARLQQFVDAQLENGDIPALTFGTRHASQVHQLFFFPVWIYYNYRFSANITRLREMIPSLDLTREYFEAMIDEETGLLTDAEIRFGFQSKISFGEFKEGEIPTYLNALFCRFLLSSAEIYRTLEDWEQAEHCLALAGRVAAALRDRNFDPACSLFCRWSLESERMPDHNLFANFCAMYGGVLPLSSFEHFFYSFFNYDPPYDRSDESRHPYFHFLFMEMMFALGQREWPFRYFRDYWSKRMCSESMAWRADFDCDDPAPTKFSEGSGVSPNIFLLREVLGIRIAEAGHSVVYFNPAFKLVRSADGIVPMARGRLKVKWEVLDDGVLDVTLDASFPVKILPEMSHKQLADTIFRLGEKITLLNPTPEYDADEEAEEKEELVES
;
A
#
# COMPACT_ATOMS: atom_id res chain seq x y z
N MET A 1 -25.66 17.65 0.49
CA MET A 1 -25.51 17.14 1.88
C MET A 1 -24.59 18.08 2.63
N THR A 2 -24.85 18.31 3.91
CA THR A 2 -24.03 19.14 4.78
C THR A 2 -22.67 18.49 4.99
N GLU A 3 -21.58 19.22 4.74
CA GLU A 3 -20.22 18.81 5.08
C GLU A 3 -20.16 18.33 6.54
N PRO A 4 -19.36 17.29 6.86
CA PRO A 4 -19.17 16.86 8.24
C PRO A 4 -18.63 18.03 9.05
N ARG A 5 -19.45 18.56 9.96
CA ARG A 5 -19.04 19.64 10.85
C ARG A 5 -18.37 19.05 12.07
N ARG A 6 -17.29 19.70 12.52
CA ARG A 6 -16.69 19.42 13.83
C ARG A 6 -17.76 19.47 14.91
N PRO A 7 -17.60 18.70 16.00
CA PRO A 7 -18.47 18.85 17.15
C PRO A 7 -18.52 20.34 17.52
N GLY A 8 -19.73 20.86 17.75
CA GLY A 8 -19.96 22.30 17.94
C GLY A 8 -19.17 22.89 19.11
N ARG A 9 -18.72 22.03 20.04
CA ARG A 9 -17.79 22.34 21.12
C ARG A 9 -16.91 21.12 21.41
N ILE A 10 -15.59 21.29 21.40
CA ILE A 10 -14.63 20.27 21.85
C ILE A 10 -14.62 20.24 23.39
N GLN A 11 -14.90 19.09 24.00
CA GLN A 11 -14.87 18.89 25.46
C GLN A 11 -13.96 17.76 25.91
N GLY A 12 -13.75 16.72 25.09
CA GLY A 12 -12.84 15.62 25.46
C GLY A 12 -11.39 16.08 25.61
N GLU A 13 -10.65 15.40 26.48
CA GLU A 13 -9.21 15.56 26.68
C GLU A 13 -8.46 14.38 26.05
N TRP A 14 -7.21 14.59 25.64
CA TRP A 14 -6.31 13.47 25.34
C TRP A 14 -5.96 12.77 26.64
N ILE A 15 -6.16 11.46 26.72
CA ILE A 15 -5.92 10.66 27.93
C ILE A 15 -4.91 9.54 27.68
N TRP A 16 -3.98 9.35 28.63
CA TRP A 16 -2.91 8.35 28.57
C TRP A 16 -2.38 7.94 29.96
N LYS A 17 -1.24 7.22 29.99
CA LYS A 17 -0.50 6.90 31.21
C LYS A 17 0.90 7.51 31.23
N ASN A 18 1.31 8.08 32.35
CA ASN A 18 2.67 8.60 32.55
C ASN A 18 3.74 7.51 32.38
N SER A 19 3.43 6.27 32.81
CA SER A 19 4.32 5.11 32.68
C SER A 19 4.62 4.73 31.23
N LEU A 20 3.84 5.20 30.24
CA LEU A 20 4.00 4.86 28.83
C LEU A 20 4.42 6.04 27.94
N LEU A 21 4.64 7.24 28.49
CA LEU A 21 4.95 8.43 27.68
C LEU A 21 6.23 8.30 26.87
N ASN A 22 7.23 7.61 27.41
CA ASN A 22 8.53 7.37 26.77
C ASN A 22 8.64 5.94 26.21
N HIS A 23 7.51 5.27 25.95
CA HIS A 23 7.47 3.88 25.49
C HIS A 23 7.01 3.83 24.03
N PRO A 24 7.94 3.83 23.06
CA PRO A 24 7.63 3.96 21.64
C PRO A 24 6.97 2.72 21.00
N ASP A 25 6.75 1.63 21.74
CA ASP A 25 5.96 0.46 21.33
C ASP A 25 5.12 0.04 22.55
N SER A 26 3.89 0.56 22.65
CA SER A 26 3.05 0.33 23.82
C SER A 26 1.57 0.19 23.47
N PHE A 27 0.87 -0.56 24.30
CA PHE A 27 -0.54 -0.86 24.16
C PHE A 27 -1.29 -0.40 25.42
N LEU A 28 -2.45 0.22 25.23
CA LEU A 28 -3.34 0.59 26.32
C LEU A 28 -4.76 0.12 26.01
N LEU A 29 -5.32 -0.69 26.90
CA LEU A 29 -6.73 -1.08 26.87
C LEU A 29 -7.51 -0.01 27.63
N MET A 30 -8.50 0.61 27.00
CA MET A 30 -9.26 1.73 27.54
C MET A 30 -10.75 1.44 27.43
N ARG A 31 -11.53 1.64 28.49
CA ARG A 31 -12.98 1.45 28.44
C ARG A 31 -13.74 2.46 29.29
N LYS A 32 -14.98 2.74 28.90
CA LYS A 32 -15.94 3.54 29.68
C LYS A 32 -17.35 3.01 29.50
N GLU A 33 -18.08 2.94 30.60
CA GLU A 33 -19.50 2.65 30.61
C GLU A 33 -20.28 3.96 30.55
N PHE A 34 -21.38 3.96 29.80
CA PHE A 34 -22.28 5.11 29.68
C PHE A 34 -23.71 4.64 29.49
N VAL A 35 -24.68 5.50 29.81
CA VAL A 35 -26.10 5.14 29.80
C VAL A 35 -26.81 5.88 28.67
N CYS A 36 -27.48 5.11 27.81
CA CYS A 36 -28.39 5.63 26.80
C CYS A 36 -29.83 5.39 27.27
N ASN A 37 -30.56 6.46 27.63
CA ASN A 37 -31.96 6.32 28.07
C ASN A 37 -32.86 5.81 26.94
N LEU A 38 -32.62 6.28 25.72
CA LEU A 38 -33.16 5.75 24.47
C LEU A 38 -32.04 5.80 23.42
N VAL A 39 -32.06 4.87 22.47
CA VAL A 39 -31.19 4.94 21.29
C VAL A 39 -31.81 5.94 20.32
N GLU A 40 -31.12 7.04 20.07
CA GLU A 40 -31.58 8.12 19.18
C GLU A 40 -31.31 7.78 17.71
N LEU A 41 -31.96 8.49 16.77
CA LEU A 41 -31.90 8.20 15.33
C LEU A 41 -30.56 8.54 14.65
N GLU A 42 -29.61 9.17 15.37
CA GLU A 42 -28.27 9.48 14.86
C GLU A 42 -27.34 9.77 16.05
N THR A 43 -26.31 8.93 16.22
CA THR A 43 -25.31 9.04 17.28
C THR A 43 -23.92 8.98 16.65
N ASN A 44 -23.20 10.09 16.74
CA ASN A 44 -21.92 10.29 16.08
C ASN A 44 -20.79 10.22 17.11
N LEU A 45 -19.77 9.41 16.83
CA LEU A 45 -18.55 9.29 17.60
C LEU A 45 -17.39 9.89 16.81
N TRP A 46 -16.80 10.93 17.35
CA TRP A 46 -15.50 11.46 16.93
C TRP A 46 -14.41 10.82 17.78
N ILE A 47 -13.39 10.26 17.14
CA ILE A 47 -12.29 9.57 17.82
C ILE A 47 -10.97 9.83 17.10
N SER A 48 -9.91 9.99 17.88
CA SER A 48 -8.54 10.10 17.41
C SER A 48 -7.63 9.39 18.39
N ALA A 49 -6.53 8.83 17.91
CA ALA A 49 -5.50 8.24 18.73
C ALA A 49 -4.15 8.50 18.10
N ASN A 50 -3.11 8.52 18.92
CA ASN A 50 -1.75 8.46 18.44
C ASN A 50 -1.14 7.16 18.99
N CYS A 51 -0.82 6.17 18.15
CA CYS A 51 -0.74 6.20 16.68
C CYS A 51 -1.90 5.49 15.97
N ALA A 52 -2.55 4.52 16.64
CA ALA A 52 -3.70 3.80 16.10
C ALA A 52 -4.63 3.32 17.22
N TYR A 53 -5.89 3.04 16.87
CA TYR A 53 -6.91 2.46 17.73
C TYR A 53 -7.68 1.33 17.03
N GLN A 54 -8.11 0.34 17.80
CA GLN A 54 -9.24 -0.52 17.47
C GLN A 54 -10.43 -0.15 18.35
N LEU A 55 -11.57 0.17 17.73
CA LEU A 55 -12.78 0.63 18.42
C LEU A 55 -13.80 -0.51 18.54
N PHE A 56 -14.29 -0.72 19.77
CA PHE A 56 -15.36 -1.65 20.07
C PHE A 56 -16.51 -0.96 20.80
N ILE A 57 -17.74 -1.29 20.43
CA ILE A 57 -18.95 -0.88 21.14
C ILE A 57 -19.76 -2.13 21.46
N ASN A 58 -20.04 -2.33 22.75
CA ASN A 58 -20.76 -3.51 23.26
C ASN A 58 -20.17 -4.85 22.75
N GLY A 59 -18.85 -4.92 22.62
CA GLY A 59 -18.12 -6.10 22.13
C GLY A 59 -18.04 -6.25 20.61
N ARG A 60 -18.76 -5.43 19.83
CA ARG A 60 -18.69 -5.44 18.35
C ARG A 60 -17.53 -4.58 17.88
N PHE A 61 -16.76 -5.07 16.91
CA PHE A 61 -15.66 -4.32 16.30
C PHE A 61 -16.23 -3.31 15.28
N VAL A 62 -15.96 -2.02 15.49
CA VAL A 62 -16.57 -0.92 14.74
C VAL A 62 -15.64 -0.39 13.65
N GLY A 63 -14.35 -0.19 13.98
CA GLY A 63 -13.40 0.37 13.03
C GLY A 63 -11.99 0.50 13.58
N PHE A 64 -11.10 1.00 12.72
CA PHE A 64 -9.68 1.17 12.96
C PHE A 64 -9.21 2.52 12.40
N GLY A 65 -8.34 3.21 13.12
CA GLY A 65 -7.90 4.56 12.77
C GLY A 65 -6.98 5.17 13.82
N PRO A 66 -6.75 6.48 13.82
CA PRO A 66 -7.06 7.38 12.71
C PRO A 66 -6.03 7.23 11.59
N ARG A 67 -6.31 7.84 10.45
CA ARG A 67 -5.29 8.00 9.39
C ARG A 67 -4.17 8.93 9.87
N ALA A 68 -2.95 8.68 9.39
CA ALA A 68 -1.78 9.52 9.62
C ALA A 68 -2.01 10.97 9.17
N HIS A 69 -1.60 11.92 9.99
CA HIS A 69 -1.59 13.34 9.64
C HIS A 69 -0.20 13.73 9.15
N GLN A 70 -0.13 14.47 8.04
CA GLN A 70 1.15 14.87 7.44
C GLN A 70 1.84 16.00 8.21
N ASN A 71 1.08 16.97 8.72
CA ASN A 71 1.65 18.06 9.52
C ASN A 71 1.98 17.63 10.95
N CYS A 72 3.14 18.04 11.44
CA CYS A 72 3.52 17.88 12.83
C CYS A 72 2.55 18.63 13.75
N GLY A 73 2.21 18.02 14.88
CA GLY A 73 1.44 18.69 15.93
C GLY A 73 -0.08 18.56 15.85
N THR A 74 -0.59 17.92 14.78
CA THR A 74 -2.02 17.75 14.51
C THR A 74 -2.34 16.28 14.24
N SER A 75 -3.49 15.79 14.71
CA SER A 75 -3.99 14.45 14.44
C SER A 75 -5.36 14.52 13.75
N TYR A 76 -5.62 13.60 12.83
CA TYR A 76 -6.95 13.47 12.23
C TYR A 76 -7.95 12.88 13.23
N ILE A 77 -9.20 13.30 13.10
CA ILE A 77 -10.36 12.74 13.78
C ILE A 77 -11.15 11.92 12.78
N ASP A 78 -11.45 10.69 13.18
CA ASP A 78 -12.38 9.81 12.49
C ASP A 78 -13.80 10.01 13.03
N LEU A 79 -14.78 10.05 12.13
CA LEU A 79 -16.20 10.17 12.45
C LEU A 79 -16.91 8.83 12.15
N HIS A 80 -17.35 8.15 13.20
CA HIS A 80 -18.14 6.92 13.13
C HIS A 80 -19.60 7.19 13.49
N GLU A 81 -20.53 6.77 12.64
CA GLU A 81 -21.96 6.68 13.01
C GLU A 81 -22.14 5.36 13.79
N VAL A 82 -22.55 5.46 15.06
CA VAL A 82 -22.52 4.32 15.98
C VAL A 82 -23.90 3.87 16.47
N THR A 83 -24.99 4.47 15.96
CA THR A 83 -26.37 4.17 16.41
C THR A 83 -26.67 2.67 16.39
N TYR A 84 -26.26 1.96 15.33
CA TYR A 84 -26.54 0.53 15.18
C TYR A 84 -25.87 -0.37 16.23
N TYR A 85 -24.85 0.14 16.95
CA TYR A 85 -24.12 -0.61 17.96
C TYR A 85 -24.62 -0.37 19.38
N LEU A 86 -25.52 0.60 19.57
CA LEU A 86 -26.02 1.02 20.88
C LEU A 86 -27.29 0.26 21.28
N GLU A 87 -27.44 0.05 22.59
CA GLU A 87 -28.62 -0.54 23.21
C GLU A 87 -29.25 0.45 24.20
N SER A 88 -30.54 0.28 24.51
CA SER A 88 -31.17 1.06 25.58
C SER A 88 -30.63 0.58 26.94
N GLY A 89 -30.13 1.49 27.77
CA GLY A 89 -29.52 1.18 29.07
C GLY A 89 -28.00 1.35 29.07
N ILE A 90 -27.29 0.45 29.73
CA ILE A 90 -25.83 0.52 29.90
C ILE A 90 -25.15 0.06 28.61
N ASN A 91 -24.27 0.90 28.09
CA ASN A 91 -23.42 0.62 26.96
C ASN A 91 -21.95 0.71 27.37
N VAL A 92 -21.08 0.03 26.62
CA VAL A 92 -19.63 0.08 26.81
C VAL A 92 -18.96 0.48 25.52
N ILE A 93 -18.13 1.52 25.60
CA ILE A 93 -17.10 1.80 24.61
C ILE A 93 -15.78 1.23 25.12
N ALA A 94 -15.07 0.52 24.25
CA ALA A 94 -13.77 -0.06 24.53
C ALA A 94 -12.83 0.21 23.36
N VAL A 95 -11.60 0.59 23.66
CA VAL A 95 -10.60 1.00 22.68
C VAL A 95 -9.26 0.37 23.03
N LEU A 96 -8.67 -0.36 22.10
CA LEU A 96 -7.26 -0.75 22.18
C LEU A 96 -6.46 0.32 21.44
N VAL A 97 -5.63 1.07 22.16
CA VAL A 97 -4.71 2.04 21.55
C VAL A 97 -3.35 1.40 21.40
N TYR A 98 -2.81 1.48 20.19
CA TYR A 98 -1.44 1.11 19.87
C TYR A 98 -0.62 2.37 19.61
N TYR A 99 0.33 2.65 20.47
CA TYR A 99 1.30 3.73 20.31
C TYR A 99 2.60 3.16 19.78
N ASN A 100 2.94 3.53 18.55
CA ASN A 100 4.22 3.22 17.93
C ASN A 100 4.87 4.49 17.39
N ALA A 101 6.02 4.89 17.92
CA ALA A 101 6.69 6.12 17.51
C ALA A 101 8.13 5.84 17.05
N ASP A 102 8.49 6.38 15.89
CA ASP A 102 9.89 6.47 15.49
C ASP A 102 10.58 7.56 16.32
N GLN A 103 11.53 7.17 17.17
CA GLN A 103 12.23 8.10 18.08
C GLN A 103 13.05 9.16 17.33
N GLY A 104 13.34 8.97 16.03
CA GLY A 104 14.01 9.96 15.18
C GLY A 104 13.08 10.83 14.33
N GLY A 105 11.76 10.60 14.38
CA GLY A 105 10.79 11.24 13.50
C GLY A 105 10.55 12.73 13.77
N CYS A 106 10.28 13.50 12.71
CA CYS A 106 9.97 14.93 12.82
C CYS A 106 8.53 15.21 13.31
N ASN A 107 7.61 14.23 13.20
CA ASN A 107 6.22 14.37 13.63
C ASN A 107 6.06 14.02 15.12
N LYS A 108 5.90 15.07 15.94
CA LYS A 108 5.58 14.94 17.37
C LYS A 108 4.07 15.03 17.57
N HIS A 109 3.47 13.94 18.04
CA HIS A 109 2.07 13.86 18.43
C HIS A 109 1.91 13.54 19.92
N THR A 110 0.79 13.91 20.51
CA THR A 110 0.44 13.60 21.90
C THR A 110 0.04 12.12 21.99
N PRO A 111 0.79 11.24 22.67
CA PRO A 111 0.37 9.86 22.85
C PRO A 111 -0.95 9.84 23.64
N GLY A 112 -1.93 9.08 23.16
CA GLY A 112 -3.21 9.03 23.84
C GLY A 112 -4.39 8.69 22.96
N LEU A 113 -5.55 8.66 23.62
CA LEU A 113 -6.87 8.62 23.01
C LEU A 113 -7.58 9.95 23.24
N TRP A 114 -8.22 10.46 22.20
CA TRP A 114 -9.25 11.48 22.33
C TRP A 114 -10.56 10.94 21.71
N CYS A 115 -11.69 11.13 22.39
CA CYS A 115 -12.98 10.87 21.76
C CYS A 115 -14.11 11.72 22.35
N GLN A 116 -15.14 11.91 21.55
CA GLN A 116 -16.37 12.59 21.92
C GLN A 116 -17.54 11.96 21.17
N MET A 117 -18.63 11.66 21.87
CA MET A 117 -19.84 11.09 21.30
C MET A 117 -21.00 12.05 21.52
N GLU A 118 -21.74 12.35 20.45
CA GLU A 118 -22.93 13.20 20.50
C GLU A 118 -24.16 12.51 19.90
N ALA A 119 -25.30 12.73 20.54
CA ALA A 119 -26.63 12.35 20.05
C ALA A 119 -27.53 13.59 20.11
N GLN A 120 -28.20 13.93 19.00
CA GLN A 120 -29.03 15.16 18.85
C GLN A 120 -28.31 16.45 19.29
N GLY A 121 -27.01 16.56 19.01
CA GLY A 121 -26.18 17.73 19.39
C GLY A 121 -25.89 17.85 20.89
N LYS A 122 -26.17 16.81 21.68
CA LYS A 122 -25.77 16.70 23.09
C LYS A 122 -24.65 15.70 23.24
N ILE A 123 -23.62 16.07 23.99
CA ILE A 123 -22.52 15.18 24.34
C ILE A 123 -23.02 14.15 25.35
N ILE A 124 -22.87 12.87 25.03
CA ILE A 124 -23.23 11.74 25.90
C ILE A 124 -22.01 11.04 26.50
N LEU A 125 -20.84 11.18 25.87
CA LEU A 125 -19.57 10.63 26.35
C LEU A 125 -18.39 11.43 25.81
N CYS A 126 -17.36 11.62 26.63
CA CYS A 126 -16.07 12.16 26.21
C CYS A 126 -14.91 11.43 26.92
N SER A 127 -13.73 11.52 26.31
CA SER A 127 -12.45 11.14 26.93
C SER A 127 -12.11 12.09 28.08
N ASP A 128 -11.90 11.53 29.27
CA ASP A 128 -11.61 12.25 30.51
C ASP A 128 -10.93 11.32 31.54
N SER A 129 -10.62 11.85 32.73
CA SER A 129 -9.97 11.08 33.80
C SER A 129 -10.82 9.96 34.41
N THR A 130 -12.10 9.81 34.03
CA THR A 130 -12.99 8.77 34.61
C THR A 130 -12.93 7.46 33.84
N TRP A 131 -12.19 7.40 32.72
CA TRP A 131 -11.97 6.17 31.97
C TRP A 131 -11.24 5.13 32.81
N ALA A 132 -11.52 3.86 32.55
CA ALA A 132 -10.74 2.75 33.08
C ALA A 132 -9.70 2.35 32.04
N VAL A 133 -8.43 2.29 32.44
CA VAL A 133 -7.30 1.96 31.58
C VAL A 133 -6.46 0.83 32.18
N ARG A 134 -5.89 -0.01 31.33
CA ARG A 134 -4.96 -1.07 31.71
C ARG A 134 -3.87 -1.21 30.65
N GLU A 135 -2.62 -1.29 31.09
CA GLU A 135 -1.48 -1.52 30.21
C GLU A 135 -1.61 -2.89 29.52
N GLY A 136 -1.35 -2.92 28.21
CA GLY A 136 -1.52 -4.10 27.36
C GLY A 136 -0.37 -5.09 27.47
N GLY A 137 0.04 -5.49 28.68
CA GLY A 137 1.10 -6.48 28.89
C GLY A 137 0.81 -7.87 28.29
N CYS A 138 -0.43 -8.11 27.82
CA CYS A 138 -0.77 -9.28 27.02
C CYS A 138 -0.16 -9.26 25.61
N PHE A 139 0.33 -8.12 25.11
CA PHE A 139 1.16 -8.05 23.91
C PHE A 139 2.63 -8.20 24.33
N CYS A 140 3.10 -9.44 24.31
CA CYS A 140 4.37 -9.85 24.90
C CYS A 140 5.57 -9.38 24.08
N THR A 141 6.73 -9.31 24.72
CA THR A 141 8.02 -9.01 24.09
C THR A 141 9.07 -10.06 24.54
N PRO A 142 10.19 -10.23 23.81
CA PRO A 142 10.59 -9.58 22.56
C PRO A 142 9.80 -10.04 21.33
N ARG A 143 9.83 -9.24 20.24
CA ARG A 143 9.13 -9.54 18.98
C ARG A 143 9.97 -9.05 17.79
N ALA A 144 9.96 -9.79 16.68
CA ALA A 144 10.56 -9.34 15.43
C ALA A 144 9.67 -8.30 14.72
N ARG A 145 10.29 -7.36 14.01
CA ARG A 145 9.61 -6.43 13.08
C ARG A 145 9.01 -7.21 11.91
N ILE A 146 7.87 -6.76 11.42
CA ILE A 146 7.21 -7.30 10.21
C ILE A 146 8.13 -7.06 9.00
N SER A 147 8.68 -5.86 8.85
CA SER A 147 9.72 -5.52 7.88
C SER A 147 10.54 -4.34 8.38
N LYS A 148 11.58 -3.95 7.63
CA LYS A 148 12.36 -2.73 7.95
C LYS A 148 11.49 -1.47 8.01
N ASP A 149 10.41 -1.47 7.24
CA ASP A 149 9.48 -0.37 7.08
C ASP A 149 8.15 -0.65 7.81
N GLN A 150 8.06 -1.64 8.70
CA GLN A 150 6.80 -2.00 9.38
C GLN A 150 6.98 -2.27 10.88
N GLY A 151 5.85 -2.41 11.57
CA GLY A 151 5.78 -2.50 13.02
C GLY A 151 6.24 -3.84 13.54
N MET A 152 6.01 -4.10 14.82
CA MET A 152 6.33 -5.41 15.39
C MET A 152 5.29 -6.45 14.99
N SER A 153 5.72 -7.70 14.81
CA SER A 153 4.81 -8.85 14.72
C SER A 153 3.99 -8.97 16.01
N GLN A 154 2.92 -9.77 16.01
CA GLN A 154 2.07 -9.93 17.20
C GLN A 154 2.52 -11.14 18.02
N TYR A 155 2.79 -10.94 19.31
CA TYR A 155 2.86 -12.04 20.28
C TYR A 155 1.85 -11.75 21.40
N PHE A 156 0.80 -12.55 21.47
CA PHE A 156 -0.33 -12.32 22.36
C PHE A 156 -0.45 -13.42 23.44
N ASN A 157 -0.31 -13.06 24.71
CA ASN A 157 -0.64 -13.94 25.83
C ASN A 157 -2.12 -13.79 26.20
N ALA A 158 -2.88 -14.82 25.88
CA ALA A 158 -4.28 -14.86 26.23
C ALA A 158 -4.48 -14.92 27.75
N ASP A 159 -3.63 -15.58 28.55
CA ASP A 159 -3.85 -15.62 30.01
C ASP A 159 -3.85 -14.22 30.64
N ASP A 160 -3.03 -13.30 30.12
CA ASP A 160 -2.89 -11.95 30.65
C ASP A 160 -3.94 -10.96 30.12
N CYS A 161 -4.65 -11.29 29.05
CA CYS A 161 -5.66 -10.41 28.47
C CYS A 161 -7.02 -10.56 29.20
N PRO A 162 -7.61 -9.50 29.77
CA PRO A 162 -8.87 -9.62 30.49
C PRO A 162 -10.01 -10.13 29.59
N LEU A 163 -10.67 -11.22 30.00
CA LEU A 163 -11.73 -11.83 29.21
C LEU A 163 -12.94 -10.88 29.09
N ASN A 164 -13.50 -10.76 27.88
CA ASN A 164 -14.72 -9.97 27.61
C ASN A 164 -14.63 -8.48 27.97
N TRP A 165 -13.44 -7.91 28.13
CA TRP A 165 -13.24 -6.51 28.54
C TRP A 165 -13.93 -5.46 27.66
N THR A 166 -14.23 -5.82 26.41
CA THR A 166 -14.94 -5.00 25.43
C THR A 166 -16.46 -5.02 25.58
N THR A 167 -17.01 -5.84 26.48
CA THR A 167 -18.45 -6.10 26.61
C THR A 167 -19.05 -5.50 27.90
N PRO A 168 -20.39 -5.31 27.97
CA PRO A 168 -21.06 -4.84 29.19
C PRO A 168 -20.99 -5.79 30.39
N VAL A 169 -20.67 -7.07 30.19
CA VAL A 169 -20.63 -8.04 31.30
C VAL A 169 -19.32 -8.00 32.09
N PHE A 170 -18.32 -7.24 31.63
CA PHE A 170 -17.02 -7.17 32.27
C PHE A 170 -16.98 -6.15 33.41
N LEU A 171 -16.45 -6.58 34.55
CA LEU A 171 -16.22 -5.73 35.72
C LEU A 171 -14.71 -5.51 35.89
N PRO A 172 -14.21 -4.26 35.87
CA PRO A 172 -12.80 -3.96 36.11
C PRO A 172 -12.37 -4.40 37.51
N ASP A 173 -11.21 -5.05 37.60
CA ASP A 173 -10.55 -5.38 38.86
C ASP A 173 -9.48 -4.31 39.22
N ALA A 174 -8.68 -4.57 40.26
CA ALA A 174 -7.63 -3.65 40.70
C ALA A 174 -6.48 -3.43 39.70
N SER A 175 -6.40 -4.22 38.62
CA SER A 175 -5.42 -4.00 37.54
C SER A 175 -5.83 -2.87 36.59
N TRP A 176 -7.07 -2.39 36.67
CA TRP A 176 -7.57 -1.23 35.93
C TRP A 176 -7.46 0.02 36.79
N ALA A 177 -6.83 1.05 36.24
CA ALA A 177 -6.66 2.35 36.88
C ALA A 177 -7.37 3.45 36.08
N HIS A 178 -7.32 4.67 36.58
CA HIS A 178 -7.66 5.85 35.79
C HIS A 178 -6.43 6.33 35.01
N PRO A 179 -6.62 7.00 33.85
CA PRO A 179 -5.50 7.65 33.17
C PRO A 179 -4.92 8.75 34.10
N ASP A 180 -3.61 8.84 34.16
CA ASP A 180 -2.86 9.78 35.01
C ASP A 180 -2.07 10.83 34.20
N HIS A 181 -2.22 10.80 32.87
CA HIS A 181 -1.74 11.82 31.96
C HIS A 181 -2.91 12.35 31.12
N THR A 182 -3.12 13.66 31.13
CA THR A 182 -4.11 14.32 30.26
C THR A 182 -3.53 15.55 29.60
N THR A 183 -3.97 15.82 28.37
CA THR A 183 -3.56 17.00 27.58
C THR A 183 -4.79 17.63 26.92
N ALA A 184 -4.92 18.96 27.01
CA ALA A 184 -6.01 19.68 26.39
C ALA A 184 -5.85 19.72 24.86
N VAL A 185 -6.97 19.67 24.12
CA VAL A 185 -6.94 19.86 22.66
C VAL A 185 -6.49 21.28 22.32
N GLY A 186 -5.53 21.40 21.41
CA GLY A 186 -5.02 22.68 20.91
C GLY A 186 -3.58 23.00 21.33
N GLU A 187 -3.05 22.26 22.30
CA GLU A 187 -1.61 22.24 22.60
C GLU A 187 -0.80 21.68 21.40
N PHE A 188 0.50 21.96 21.37
CA PHE A 188 1.36 21.45 20.31
C PHE A 188 1.44 19.92 20.40
N GLY A 189 1.09 19.21 19.32
CA GLY A 189 0.98 17.75 19.35
C GLY A 189 -0.44 17.25 19.59
N SER A 190 -1.38 18.09 20.01
CA SER A 190 -2.73 17.67 20.43
C SER A 190 -3.85 18.30 19.59
N ARG A 191 -3.50 19.03 18.53
CA ARG A 191 -4.49 19.65 17.63
C ARG A 191 -5.25 18.57 16.88
N LEU A 192 -6.49 18.87 16.56
CA LEU A 192 -7.40 17.95 15.92
C LEU A 192 -7.99 18.56 14.66
N GLU A 193 -8.00 17.77 13.59
CA GLU A 193 -8.61 18.13 12.32
C GLU A 193 -9.49 17.01 11.77
N ILE A 194 -10.57 17.36 11.07
CA ILE A 194 -11.43 16.35 10.45
C ILE A 194 -10.70 15.85 9.21
N HIS A 195 -10.59 14.54 9.08
CA HIS A 195 -10.15 13.95 7.84
C HIS A 195 -11.23 14.19 6.75
N PRO A 196 -10.88 14.69 5.55
CA PRO A 196 -11.86 15.01 4.50
C PRO A 196 -12.66 13.78 4.01
N LEU A 197 -12.13 12.59 4.24
CA LEU A 197 -12.79 11.31 3.96
C LEU A 197 -13.29 10.65 5.24
N ALA A 198 -14.50 10.09 5.16
CA ALA A 198 -15.02 9.18 6.17
C ALA A 198 -14.04 8.01 6.45
N PRO A 199 -13.90 7.60 7.73
CA PRO A 199 -13.03 6.49 8.10
C PRO A 199 -13.54 5.17 7.50
N PRO A 200 -12.65 4.18 7.29
CA PRO A 200 -13.09 2.85 6.92
C PRO A 200 -13.85 2.19 8.08
N GLY A 201 -14.90 1.46 7.73
CA GLY A 201 -15.65 0.61 8.66
C GLY A 201 -15.32 -0.87 8.45
N ILE A 202 -15.83 -1.70 9.35
CA ILE A 202 -15.83 -3.16 9.14
C ILE A 202 -16.97 -3.53 8.19
N ALA A 203 -16.66 -4.28 7.14
CA ALA A 203 -17.66 -4.74 6.18
C ALA A 203 -18.77 -5.55 6.87
N VAL A 204 -20.03 -5.21 6.59
CA VAL A 204 -21.21 -5.91 7.13
C VAL A 204 -21.21 -7.38 6.71
N GLU A 205 -20.87 -7.63 5.44
CA GLU A 205 -20.67 -8.97 4.89
C GLU A 205 -19.17 -9.20 4.68
N SER A 206 -18.56 -9.79 5.69
CA SER A 206 -17.15 -10.17 5.65
C SER A 206 -16.96 -11.50 4.91
N PRO A 207 -15.91 -11.65 4.08
CA PRO A 207 -15.64 -12.91 3.39
C PRO A 207 -15.29 -14.00 4.41
N ALA A 208 -15.80 -15.20 4.19
CA ALA A 208 -15.49 -16.35 5.04
C ALA A 208 -14.25 -17.08 4.48
N PRO A 209 -13.13 -17.14 5.22
CA PRO A 209 -12.00 -17.97 4.83
C PRO A 209 -12.42 -19.45 4.75
N LEU A 210 -12.17 -20.09 3.62
CA LEU A 210 -12.52 -21.48 3.37
C LEU A 210 -11.32 -22.40 3.67
N PRO A 211 -11.52 -23.59 4.27
CA PRO A 211 -10.45 -24.55 4.43
C PRO A 211 -9.81 -24.90 3.07
N PHE A 212 -8.47 -24.96 3.04
CA PHE A 212 -7.71 -25.16 1.80
C PHE A 212 -6.75 -26.34 1.88
N ALA A 213 -5.91 -26.41 2.92
CA ALA A 213 -4.93 -27.48 3.09
C ALA A 213 -4.69 -27.78 4.57
N ARG A 214 -4.36 -29.02 4.91
CA ARG A 214 -3.83 -29.40 6.24
C ARG A 214 -2.68 -30.37 6.08
N GLY A 215 -1.88 -30.50 7.11
CA GLY A 215 -0.75 -31.41 7.08
C GLY A 215 0.10 -31.31 8.33
N ARG A 216 1.35 -31.77 8.19
CA ARG A 216 2.33 -31.79 9.28
C ARG A 216 3.64 -31.11 8.87
N ILE A 217 4.25 -30.44 9.83
CA ILE A 217 5.61 -29.91 9.76
C ILE A 217 6.54 -31.07 10.09
N THR A 218 7.26 -31.58 9.10
CA THR A 218 8.03 -32.83 9.24
C THR A 218 9.50 -32.61 9.52
N SER A 219 10.04 -31.43 9.19
CA SER A 219 11.44 -31.09 9.45
C SER A 219 11.54 -29.60 9.78
N LEU A 220 12.13 -29.30 10.94
CA LEU A 220 12.56 -27.96 11.34
C LEU A 220 14.04 -27.80 10.96
N PRO A 221 14.49 -26.60 10.54
CA PRO A 221 15.91 -26.35 10.31
C PRO A 221 16.68 -26.41 11.64
N ASN A 222 18.00 -26.63 11.56
CA ASN A 222 18.88 -26.37 12.68
C ASN A 222 18.89 -24.88 12.97
N TRP A 223 18.84 -24.50 14.24
CA TRP A 223 18.75 -23.10 14.62
C TRP A 223 19.38 -22.82 15.98
N THR A 224 19.75 -21.57 16.19
CA THR A 224 20.05 -21.02 17.51
C THR A 224 19.61 -19.57 17.53
N GLN A 225 19.40 -19.03 18.73
CA GLN A 225 19.08 -17.63 18.91
C GLN A 225 19.81 -17.05 20.11
N VAL A 226 19.92 -15.74 20.13
CA VAL A 226 20.29 -14.97 21.31
C VAL A 226 19.51 -13.67 21.35
N ALA A 227 18.96 -13.36 22.52
CA ALA A 227 18.33 -12.07 22.81
C ALA A 227 18.99 -11.47 24.06
N PHE A 228 18.94 -10.15 24.16
CA PHE A 228 19.44 -9.41 25.33
C PHE A 228 18.25 -9.12 26.26
N GLU A 229 18.46 -9.24 27.58
CA GLU A 229 17.44 -8.89 28.58
C GLU A 229 16.98 -7.44 28.40
N GLU A 230 15.74 -7.12 28.82
CA GLU A 230 15.07 -5.83 28.63
C GLU A 230 16.04 -4.65 28.73
N THR A 231 16.32 -4.07 27.56
CA THR A 231 17.11 -2.87 27.44
C THR A 231 16.15 -1.69 27.60
N ASP A 232 16.29 -0.94 28.69
CA ASP A 232 15.54 0.32 28.88
C ASP A 232 16.07 1.45 27.97
N CYS A 233 16.94 1.13 27.01
CA CYS A 233 17.67 2.09 26.19
C CYS A 233 17.13 2.18 24.76
N ASP A 234 17.29 3.36 24.19
CA ASP A 234 16.85 3.78 22.85
C ASP A 234 17.68 3.15 21.69
N GLY A 235 18.26 1.96 21.88
CA GLY A 235 19.09 1.27 20.87
C GLY A 235 20.48 1.86 20.67
N MET A 236 20.94 2.75 21.56
CA MET A 236 22.28 3.37 21.49
C MET A 236 23.36 2.59 22.23
N GLU A 237 22.97 1.71 23.15
CA GLU A 237 23.90 0.92 23.95
C GLU A 237 24.33 -0.34 23.21
N THR A 238 25.60 -0.70 23.36
CA THR A 238 26.17 -1.87 22.70
C THR A 238 26.20 -3.07 23.63
N TYR A 239 25.69 -4.20 23.14
CA TYR A 239 25.70 -5.49 23.80
C TYR A 239 26.50 -6.49 22.97
N ALA A 240 26.97 -7.55 23.60
CA ALA A 240 27.68 -8.62 22.90
C ALA A 240 27.24 -10.00 23.39
N ALA A 241 27.26 -10.96 22.48
CA ALA A 241 27.07 -12.36 22.80
C ALA A 241 28.16 -13.23 22.16
N ASN A 242 28.55 -14.31 22.81
CA ASN A 242 29.42 -15.32 22.20
C ASN A 242 28.92 -16.74 22.45
N THR A 243 29.27 -17.62 21.52
CA THR A 243 29.12 -19.07 21.65
C THR A 243 30.27 -19.74 20.87
N PHE A 244 30.43 -21.05 21.02
CA PHE A 244 31.38 -21.85 20.30
C PHE A 244 30.65 -22.94 19.53
N LEU A 245 30.92 -23.02 18.23
CA LEU A 245 30.40 -24.04 17.32
C LEU A 245 31.50 -25.08 17.05
N PHE A 246 31.24 -26.34 17.35
CA PHE A 246 32.16 -27.42 17.03
C PHE A 246 32.01 -27.85 15.56
N CYS A 247 33.13 -28.07 14.88
CA CYS A 247 33.16 -28.69 13.56
C CYS A 247 34.28 -29.73 13.48
N GLU A 248 34.05 -30.85 12.78
CA GLU A 248 35.02 -31.95 12.68
C GLU A 248 36.19 -31.60 11.73
N ALA A 249 35.92 -30.84 10.68
CA ALA A 249 36.88 -30.47 9.64
C ALA A 249 36.79 -28.98 9.29
N ASP A 250 37.78 -28.48 8.54
CA ASP A 250 37.70 -27.14 7.98
C ASP A 250 36.59 -27.10 6.91
N GLU A 251 35.69 -26.12 6.98
CA GLU A 251 34.58 -25.97 6.03
C GLU A 251 34.12 -24.52 5.91
N GLU A 252 33.40 -24.22 4.84
CA GLU A 252 32.71 -22.95 4.61
C GLU A 252 31.21 -23.21 4.76
N LEU A 253 30.64 -22.91 5.92
CA LEU A 253 29.26 -23.24 6.25
C LEU A 253 28.31 -22.08 5.93
N PRO A 254 27.37 -22.22 4.97
CA PRO A 254 26.34 -21.21 4.75
C PRO A 254 25.33 -21.19 5.90
N VAL A 255 25.03 -20.01 6.43
CA VAL A 255 24.00 -19.80 7.45
C VAL A 255 23.13 -18.60 7.07
N ARG A 256 21.89 -18.57 7.53
CA ARG A 256 20.99 -17.41 7.37
C ARG A 256 20.83 -16.69 8.69
N LEU A 257 20.99 -15.37 8.66
CA LEU A 257 20.89 -14.52 9.85
C LEU A 257 19.67 -13.60 9.78
N TYR A 258 18.93 -13.55 10.90
CA TYR A 258 17.76 -12.70 11.11
C TYR A 258 18.00 -11.80 12.31
N SER A 259 17.92 -10.48 12.09
CA SER A 259 18.05 -9.47 13.12
C SER A 259 17.50 -8.14 12.62
N ASP A 260 16.78 -7.42 13.48
CA ASP A 260 16.17 -6.13 13.16
C ASP A 260 16.96 -4.93 13.72
N ASP A 261 18.20 -5.18 14.17
CA ASP A 261 19.04 -4.18 14.84
C ASP A 261 20.46 -4.15 14.28
N PRO A 262 21.15 -3.00 14.37
CA PRO A 262 22.52 -2.88 13.88
C PRO A 262 23.45 -3.89 14.56
N LEU A 263 24.20 -4.64 13.76
CA LEU A 263 25.08 -5.69 14.24
C LEU A 263 26.41 -5.81 13.49
N LYS A 264 27.39 -6.37 14.18
CA LYS A 264 28.59 -6.99 13.62
C LYS A 264 28.68 -8.43 14.11
N PHE A 265 28.87 -9.35 13.18
CA PHE A 265 28.99 -10.77 13.45
C PHE A 265 30.35 -11.30 12.99
N PHE A 266 31.04 -12.01 13.89
CA PHE A 266 32.36 -12.55 13.66
C PHE A 266 32.36 -14.06 13.82
N CYS A 267 33.08 -14.74 12.94
CA CYS A 267 33.46 -16.14 13.10
C CYS A 267 34.99 -16.20 13.31
N ASN A 268 35.41 -16.76 14.43
CA ASN A 268 36.75 -16.71 14.96
C ASN A 268 37.23 -15.25 15.10
N ASN A 269 38.06 -14.78 14.16
CA ASN A 269 38.57 -13.41 14.11
C ASN A 269 38.20 -12.70 12.79
N ARG A 270 37.35 -13.30 11.94
CA ARG A 270 36.92 -12.71 10.67
C ARG A 270 35.56 -12.06 10.85
N LEU A 271 35.41 -10.81 10.40
CA LEU A 271 34.11 -10.16 10.25
C LEU A 271 33.36 -10.85 9.11
N VAL A 272 32.22 -11.45 9.44
CA VAL A 272 31.36 -12.16 8.48
C VAL A 272 30.22 -11.25 8.00
N LEU A 273 29.65 -10.46 8.91
CA LEU A 273 28.56 -9.53 8.60
C LEU A 273 28.73 -8.22 9.37
N SER A 274 28.48 -7.10 8.71
CA SER A 274 28.28 -5.79 9.33
C SER A 274 27.08 -5.15 8.63
N ALA A 275 25.97 -5.02 9.34
CA ALA A 275 24.70 -4.58 8.75
C ALA A 275 23.88 -3.77 9.75
N ARG A 276 22.96 -2.94 9.25
CA ARG A 276 21.96 -2.26 10.09
C ARG A 276 20.84 -3.20 10.54
N GLU A 277 20.60 -4.25 9.78
CA GLU A 277 19.59 -5.30 9.97
C GLU A 277 19.87 -6.41 8.94
N THR A 278 19.26 -7.58 9.09
CA THR A 278 19.31 -8.69 8.13
C THR A 278 18.03 -9.52 8.24
N MET A 279 17.32 -9.77 7.13
CA MET A 279 16.12 -10.60 7.13
C MET A 279 16.36 -11.91 6.35
N GLY A 280 17.20 -12.77 6.90
CA GLY A 280 17.54 -14.05 6.25
C GLY A 280 18.67 -13.92 5.24
N GLY A 281 19.49 -12.87 5.33
CA GLY A 281 20.71 -12.74 4.55
C GLY A 281 21.61 -13.95 4.77
N GLU A 282 22.02 -14.59 3.67
CA GLU A 282 22.95 -15.72 3.71
C GLU A 282 24.39 -15.22 3.88
N VAL A 283 25.09 -15.81 4.83
CA VAL A 283 26.51 -15.54 5.09
C VAL A 283 27.26 -16.84 5.27
N THR A 284 28.54 -16.85 4.91
CA THR A 284 29.38 -18.05 5.01
C THR A 284 30.29 -17.96 6.24
N LEU A 285 30.23 -18.96 7.11
CA LEU A 285 31.10 -19.10 8.27
C LEU A 285 32.35 -19.92 7.89
N PRO A 286 33.56 -19.34 7.98
CA PRO A 286 34.80 -20.08 7.78
C PRO A 286 35.16 -20.85 9.05
N LEU A 287 34.70 -22.10 9.11
CA LEU A 287 34.94 -23.00 10.23
C LEU A 287 36.26 -23.75 10.06
N ARG A 288 36.91 -23.99 11.19
CA ARG A 288 38.11 -24.82 11.30
C ARG A 288 37.77 -26.07 12.10
N SER A 289 38.53 -27.14 11.91
CA SER A 289 38.44 -28.32 12.76
C SER A 289 38.61 -27.94 14.24
N GLY A 290 37.66 -28.37 15.06
CA GLY A 290 37.54 -28.04 16.49
C GLY A 290 36.49 -26.96 16.78
N TRP A 291 36.69 -26.24 17.89
CA TRP A 291 35.77 -25.20 18.36
C TRP A 291 36.02 -23.86 17.66
N ASN A 292 34.97 -23.33 17.04
CA ASN A 292 34.96 -22.04 16.36
C ASN A 292 34.18 -21.03 17.19
N ARG A 293 34.81 -19.88 17.45
CA ARG A 293 34.16 -18.83 18.25
C ARG A 293 33.22 -18.01 17.38
N LEU A 294 31.95 -17.93 17.75
CA LEU A 294 31.01 -16.98 17.16
C LEU A 294 30.84 -15.79 18.12
N LEU A 295 30.96 -14.58 17.59
CA LEU A 295 30.84 -13.34 18.37
C LEU A 295 29.87 -12.39 17.67
N LEU A 296 28.77 -12.10 18.35
CA LEU A 296 27.81 -11.07 18.00
C LEU A 296 28.08 -9.82 18.83
N ILE A 297 28.12 -8.67 18.18
CA ILE A 297 28.09 -7.35 18.83
C ILE A 297 26.97 -6.57 18.18
N GLN A 298 26.03 -6.07 18.98
CA GLN A 298 24.77 -5.51 18.49
C GLN A 298 24.40 -4.27 19.30
N ASN A 299 23.68 -3.35 18.66
CA ASN A 299 22.96 -2.26 19.31
C ASN A 299 21.46 -2.59 19.33
N PRO A 300 21.00 -3.46 20.25
CA PRO A 300 19.60 -3.89 20.29
C PRO A 300 18.68 -2.73 20.68
N SER A 301 17.64 -2.50 19.89
CA SER A 301 16.53 -1.63 20.27
C SER A 301 15.73 -2.21 21.44
N ARG A 302 14.87 -1.39 22.04
CA ARG A 302 13.93 -1.85 23.07
C ARG A 302 13.05 -2.98 22.50
N HIS A 303 12.88 -4.06 23.26
CA HIS A 303 12.11 -5.26 22.87
C HIS A 303 12.67 -6.02 21.65
N SER A 304 13.94 -5.78 21.31
CA SER A 304 14.68 -6.43 20.23
C SER A 304 14.52 -7.95 20.21
N MET A 305 14.31 -8.50 19.01
CA MET A 305 14.34 -9.95 18.76
C MET A 305 15.73 -10.57 18.92
N GLY A 306 16.78 -9.74 19.03
CA GLY A 306 18.18 -10.16 19.05
C GLY A 306 18.64 -10.69 17.69
N LEU A 307 19.16 -11.92 17.69
CA LEU A 307 19.61 -12.64 16.50
C LEU A 307 19.01 -14.04 16.50
N VAL A 308 18.42 -14.43 15.37
CA VAL A 308 18.11 -15.83 15.04
C VAL A 308 19.02 -16.26 13.90
N MET A 309 19.69 -17.41 14.07
CA MET A 309 20.58 -18.00 13.08
C MET A 309 20.03 -19.37 12.68
N LEU A 310 19.84 -19.57 11.37
CA LEU A 310 19.44 -20.85 10.79
C LEU A 310 20.62 -21.50 10.09
N LEU A 311 20.78 -22.81 10.30
CA LEU A 311 21.83 -23.63 9.73
C LEU A 311 21.22 -24.71 8.82
N PRO A 312 21.97 -25.22 7.82
CA PRO A 312 21.49 -26.26 6.92
C PRO A 312 21.03 -27.50 7.69
N ALA A 313 19.83 -28.00 7.40
CA ALA A 313 19.31 -29.23 8.02
C ALA A 313 19.98 -30.51 7.47
N VAL A 314 20.52 -30.42 6.26
CA VAL A 314 21.14 -31.54 5.54
C VAL A 314 22.56 -31.20 5.11
N ASP A 315 23.41 -32.23 5.01
CA ASP A 315 24.73 -32.12 4.39
C ASP A 315 24.65 -32.07 2.84
N GLU A 316 25.80 -31.94 2.19
CA GLU A 316 25.92 -31.89 0.72
C GLU A 316 25.43 -33.18 0.02
N PHE A 317 25.28 -34.28 0.77
CA PHE A 317 24.84 -35.59 0.29
C PHE A 317 23.39 -35.93 0.72
N GLY A 318 22.69 -35.01 1.39
CA GLY A 318 21.31 -35.16 1.83
C GLY A 318 21.11 -35.90 3.15
N GLY A 319 22.18 -36.15 3.92
CA GLY A 319 22.11 -36.71 5.27
C GLY A 319 21.73 -35.65 6.31
N GLU A 320 21.01 -36.04 7.38
CA GLU A 320 20.72 -35.14 8.50
C GLU A 320 22.01 -34.71 9.19
N ARG A 321 22.12 -33.41 9.46
CA ARG A 321 23.31 -32.81 10.05
C ARG A 321 22.95 -32.18 11.38
N GLU A 322 23.69 -32.49 12.44
CA GLU A 322 23.55 -31.86 13.76
C GLU A 322 24.72 -30.89 14.02
N PHE A 323 24.47 -29.87 14.84
CA PHE A 323 25.47 -28.87 15.22
C PHE A 323 25.57 -28.76 16.74
N TRP A 324 26.80 -28.73 17.26
CA TRP A 324 27.05 -28.56 18.69
C TRP A 324 27.47 -27.14 19.03
N PHE A 325 26.66 -26.49 19.87
CA PHE A 325 26.93 -25.17 20.43
C PHE A 325 27.27 -25.27 21.90
N SER A 326 28.29 -24.54 22.33
CA SER A 326 28.71 -24.51 23.73
C SER A 326 29.11 -23.11 24.16
N ARG A 327 28.86 -22.76 25.43
CA ARG A 327 29.26 -21.47 26.00
C ARG A 327 30.77 -21.34 26.19
N GLU A 328 31.46 -22.46 26.27
CA GLU A 328 32.92 -22.55 26.35
C GLU A 328 33.41 -23.54 25.29
N PRO A 329 34.68 -23.49 24.84
CA PRO A 329 35.22 -24.43 23.85
C PRO A 329 35.52 -25.80 24.49
N ASP A 330 34.51 -26.37 25.15
CA ASP A 330 34.53 -27.64 25.86
C ASP A 330 33.19 -28.35 25.67
N SER A 331 33.25 -29.65 25.39
CA SER A 331 32.11 -30.56 25.29
C SER A 331 31.35 -30.75 26.61
N GLY A 332 31.99 -30.49 27.75
CA GLY A 332 31.35 -30.58 29.07
C GLY A 332 30.62 -29.31 29.52
N ALA A 333 30.78 -28.21 28.80
CA ALA A 333 30.18 -26.93 29.17
C ALA A 333 28.70 -26.84 28.76
N SER A 334 27.97 -25.91 29.37
CA SER A 334 26.55 -25.71 29.07
C SER A 334 26.35 -25.18 27.65
N GLU A 335 25.34 -25.71 26.95
CA GLU A 335 24.95 -25.24 25.63
C GLU A 335 24.37 -23.82 25.66
N GLY A 336 24.50 -23.12 24.54
CA GLY A 336 23.93 -21.80 24.30
C GLY A 336 24.96 -20.68 24.21
N TRP A 337 24.53 -19.48 24.55
CA TRP A 337 25.30 -18.25 24.42
C TRP A 337 25.69 -17.69 25.79
N ASN A 338 26.78 -16.94 25.85
CA ASN A 338 26.98 -15.97 26.90
C ASN A 338 26.62 -14.59 26.37
N THR A 339 25.99 -13.76 27.19
CA THR A 339 25.64 -12.38 26.87
C THR A 339 26.32 -11.43 27.86
N VAL A 340 26.60 -10.21 27.40
CA VAL A 340 27.16 -9.14 28.21
C VAL A 340 26.71 -7.78 27.68
N GLY A 341 26.46 -6.85 28.59
CA GLY A 341 26.19 -5.45 28.28
C GLY A 341 25.49 -4.73 29.44
N PRO A 342 25.27 -3.41 29.32
CA PRO A 342 25.79 -2.57 28.24
C PRO A 342 27.32 -2.42 28.32
N LEU A 343 27.97 -2.34 27.16
CA LEU A 343 29.42 -2.17 27.03
C LEU A 343 29.77 -0.69 26.83
N LYS A 344 30.99 -0.31 27.25
CA LYS A 344 31.58 0.99 26.87
C LYS A 344 32.03 1.04 25.40
N LEU A 345 32.20 -0.14 24.78
CA LEU A 345 32.60 -0.30 23.38
C LEU A 345 31.43 0.10 22.49
N SER A 346 31.64 1.00 21.53
CA SER A 346 30.64 1.28 20.50
C SER A 346 30.61 0.19 19.42
N LEU A 347 29.47 0.04 18.74
CA LEU A 347 29.36 -0.87 17.60
C LEU A 347 30.34 -0.48 16.45
N GLU A 348 30.59 0.81 16.23
CA GLU A 348 31.53 1.29 15.21
C GLU A 348 32.96 0.83 15.50
N GLU A 349 33.40 0.89 16.76
CA GLU A 349 34.72 0.47 17.22
C GLU A 349 34.83 -1.05 17.47
N ALA A 350 33.72 -1.78 17.34
CA ALA A 350 33.69 -3.21 17.63
C ALA A 350 34.60 -4.03 16.70
N THR A 351 35.42 -4.88 17.34
CA THR A 351 36.43 -5.77 16.74
C THR A 351 36.38 -7.15 17.40
N PRO A 352 36.98 -8.20 16.82
CA PRO A 352 36.93 -9.55 17.41
C PRO A 352 37.76 -9.70 18.71
N SER A 353 38.43 -8.64 19.17
CA SER A 353 39.30 -8.68 20.35
C SER A 353 38.58 -8.73 21.69
N LEU A 354 37.25 -8.60 21.72
CA LEU A 354 36.45 -8.69 22.95
C LEU A 354 36.66 -10.08 23.59
N LYS A 355 36.98 -10.15 24.89
CA LYS A 355 37.27 -11.41 25.61
C LYS A 355 36.29 -11.62 26.75
N PHE A 356 35.42 -12.62 26.64
CA PHE A 356 34.31 -12.85 27.57
C PHE A 356 34.79 -13.32 28.95
N GLU A 357 35.98 -13.94 29.02
CA GLU A 357 36.59 -14.43 30.27
C GLU A 357 36.97 -13.30 31.22
N ARG A 358 37.02 -12.05 30.73
CA ARG A 358 37.32 -10.84 31.50
C ARG A 358 36.07 -10.03 31.85
N LEU A 359 34.89 -10.50 31.46
CA LEU A 359 33.63 -9.79 31.58
C LEU A 359 32.69 -10.53 32.53
N ARG A 360 31.74 -9.79 33.11
CA ARG A 360 30.65 -10.39 33.88
C ARG A 360 29.54 -10.80 32.92
N VAL A 361 29.57 -12.07 32.52
CA VAL A 361 28.65 -12.62 31.53
C VAL A 361 27.42 -13.26 32.18
N LYS A 362 26.33 -13.33 31.43
CA LYS A 362 25.13 -14.13 31.76
C LYS A 362 24.95 -15.25 30.74
N GLY A 363 24.53 -16.42 31.18
CA GLY A 363 24.20 -17.52 30.27
C GLY A 363 22.83 -17.33 29.63
N TYR A 364 22.72 -17.59 28.34
CA TYR A 364 21.49 -17.60 27.56
C TYR A 364 21.33 -18.98 26.91
N SER A 365 20.15 -19.59 27.01
CA SER A 365 19.83 -20.88 26.39
C SER A 365 18.69 -20.68 25.42
N SER A 366 18.87 -21.12 24.18
CA SER A 366 17.81 -21.07 23.18
C SER A 366 16.74 -22.13 23.50
N SER A 367 15.46 -21.78 23.41
CA SER A 367 14.36 -22.72 23.59
C SER A 367 13.23 -22.42 22.60
N LEU A 368 12.62 -23.46 22.01
CA LEU A 368 11.57 -23.30 21.00
C LEU A 368 10.34 -22.50 21.51
N PRO A 369 9.90 -22.65 22.78
CA PRO A 369 8.83 -21.83 23.33
C PRO A 369 9.14 -20.33 23.42
N GLU A 370 10.41 -19.95 23.52
CA GLU A 370 10.88 -18.56 23.67
C GLU A 370 11.44 -17.99 22.35
N LEU A 371 11.14 -18.64 21.22
CA LEU A 371 11.58 -18.22 19.89
C LEU A 371 11.08 -16.81 19.56
N THR A 372 12.01 -15.92 19.21
CA THR A 372 11.71 -14.48 18.97
C THR A 372 11.27 -14.17 17.54
N ASP A 373 11.61 -15.03 16.57
CA ASP A 373 11.22 -14.93 15.16
C ASP A 373 10.69 -16.29 14.64
N PRO A 374 9.40 -16.61 14.89
CA PRO A 374 8.81 -17.84 14.38
C PRO A 374 8.63 -17.88 12.87
N TYR A 375 8.53 -16.72 12.22
CA TYR A 375 8.44 -16.64 10.78
C TYR A 375 9.71 -17.22 10.14
N ALA A 376 10.89 -16.82 10.61
CA ALA A 376 12.17 -17.33 10.10
C ALA A 376 12.25 -18.86 10.17
N LEU A 377 11.86 -19.45 11.30
CA LEU A 377 11.88 -20.91 11.51
C LEU A 377 10.89 -21.62 10.58
N LEU A 378 9.63 -21.17 10.55
CA LEU A 378 8.58 -21.81 9.76
C LEU A 378 8.84 -21.67 8.26
N ASN A 379 9.33 -20.52 7.79
CA ASN A 379 9.66 -20.29 6.39
C ASN A 379 10.77 -21.22 5.88
N ALA A 380 11.68 -21.65 6.77
CA ALA A 380 12.74 -22.60 6.46
C ALA A 380 12.38 -24.06 6.77
N SER A 381 11.14 -24.34 7.18
CA SER A 381 10.65 -25.68 7.51
C SER A 381 10.06 -26.41 6.29
N ARG A 382 9.89 -27.73 6.40
CA ARG A 382 9.20 -28.54 5.38
C ARG A 382 7.77 -28.90 5.83
N PHE A 383 6.84 -28.78 4.89
CA PHE A 383 5.41 -29.03 5.12
C PHE A 383 4.94 -30.19 4.24
N GLU A 384 4.43 -31.24 4.87
CA GLU A 384 3.84 -32.38 4.16
C GLU A 384 2.31 -32.31 4.28
N PRO A 385 1.59 -32.16 3.15
CA PRO A 385 0.14 -32.16 3.16
C PRO A 385 -0.40 -33.55 3.51
N GLU A 386 -1.48 -33.59 4.28
CA GLU A 386 -2.24 -34.84 4.47
C GLU A 386 -2.98 -35.16 3.17
N SER A 387 -2.84 -36.39 2.66
CA SER A 387 -3.62 -36.88 1.52
C SER A 387 -5.07 -37.08 1.94
N CYS A 388 -5.94 -36.14 1.59
CA CYS A 388 -7.39 -36.30 1.77
C CYS A 388 -7.97 -37.09 0.60
N ASP A 389 -7.96 -38.42 0.66
CA ASP A 389 -8.55 -39.32 -0.37
C ASP A 389 -10.09 -39.40 -0.31
N ALA A 390 -10.78 -38.36 0.17
CA ALA A 390 -12.15 -38.49 0.66
C ALA A 390 -13.15 -37.54 -0.01
N GLY A 391 -14.42 -37.99 -0.15
CA GLY A 391 -15.53 -37.17 -0.67
C GLY A 391 -15.86 -35.96 0.21
N GLU A 392 -16.65 -35.00 -0.30
CA GLU A 392 -16.91 -33.68 0.31
C GLU A 392 -17.28 -33.73 1.81
N ASP A 393 -18.08 -34.70 2.24
CA ASP A 393 -18.52 -34.84 3.64
C ASP A 393 -17.38 -35.30 4.60
N GLU A 394 -16.50 -36.19 4.15
CA GLU A 394 -15.34 -36.64 4.95
C GLU A 394 -14.23 -35.57 4.98
N ALA A 395 -14.08 -34.79 3.90
CA ALA A 395 -13.22 -33.61 3.88
C ALA A 395 -13.71 -32.55 4.90
N ALA A 396 -15.02 -32.29 4.97
CA ALA A 396 -15.61 -31.38 5.96
C ALA A 396 -15.31 -31.81 7.42
N LEU A 397 -15.42 -33.11 7.71
CA LEU A 397 -15.06 -33.69 9.01
C LEU A 397 -13.56 -33.56 9.31
N ALA A 398 -12.69 -33.72 8.32
CA ALA A 398 -11.24 -33.60 8.48
C ALA A 398 -10.80 -32.22 8.97
N TRP A 399 -11.47 -31.14 8.53
CA TRP A 399 -11.14 -29.77 8.95
C TRP A 399 -11.48 -29.47 10.42
N SER A 400 -12.36 -30.27 11.03
CA SER A 400 -12.78 -30.11 12.43
C SER A 400 -11.92 -30.89 13.44
N ARG A 401 -10.98 -31.72 12.95
CA ARG A 401 -10.15 -32.57 13.82
C ARG A 401 -9.19 -31.71 14.64
N PRO A 402 -8.98 -32.02 15.94
CA PRO A 402 -7.98 -31.33 16.74
C PRO A 402 -6.57 -31.48 16.16
N LEU A 403 -5.79 -30.41 16.28
CA LEU A 403 -4.40 -30.32 15.83
C LEU A 403 -3.46 -30.67 16.99
N GLN A 404 -2.38 -31.39 16.69
CA GLN A 404 -1.29 -31.73 17.59
C GLN A 404 -0.06 -30.85 17.33
N THR A 405 0.94 -30.93 18.19
CA THR A 405 2.26 -30.31 17.94
C THR A 405 2.78 -30.71 16.56
N ASN A 406 3.24 -29.71 15.79
CA ASN A 406 3.67 -29.78 14.40
C ASN A 406 2.56 -30.00 13.36
N ASP A 407 1.28 -30.00 13.72
CA ASP A 407 0.21 -29.95 12.73
C ASP A 407 -0.03 -28.51 12.24
N TYR A 408 -0.53 -28.39 11.01
CA TYR A 408 -0.97 -27.12 10.46
C TYR A 408 -2.28 -27.25 9.67
N VAL A 409 -3.00 -26.14 9.56
CA VAL A 409 -4.13 -25.96 8.66
C VAL A 409 -4.06 -24.60 7.97
N ILE A 410 -4.48 -24.54 6.72
CA ILE A 410 -4.50 -23.35 5.87
C ILE A 410 -5.93 -23.10 5.45
N TYR A 411 -6.38 -21.86 5.62
CA TYR A 411 -7.60 -21.31 5.08
C TYR A 411 -7.25 -20.31 3.97
N LYS A 412 -8.15 -20.15 3.01
CA LYS A 412 -7.97 -19.33 1.81
C LYS A 412 -9.19 -18.43 1.60
N LEU A 413 -8.95 -17.18 1.22
CA LEU A 413 -9.98 -16.24 0.78
C LEU A 413 -10.22 -16.37 -0.73
N ASP A 414 -11.30 -15.80 -1.23
CA ASP A 414 -11.65 -15.82 -2.66
C ASP A 414 -10.69 -15.00 -3.53
N MET A 415 -10.12 -13.96 -2.94
CA MET A 415 -9.05 -13.12 -3.50
C MET A 415 -8.24 -12.50 -2.36
N ILE A 416 -7.14 -11.80 -2.67
CA ILE A 416 -6.46 -10.99 -1.65
C ILE A 416 -7.48 -10.02 -1.05
N ARG A 417 -7.47 -9.79 0.26
CA ARG A 417 -8.34 -8.84 0.98
C ARG A 417 -7.51 -8.02 1.96
N TYR A 418 -8.01 -6.87 2.42
CA TYR A 418 -7.35 -6.04 3.42
C TYR A 418 -8.20 -5.90 4.68
N GLY A 419 -7.66 -6.24 5.85
CA GLY A 419 -8.45 -6.30 7.08
C GLY A 419 -7.79 -7.11 8.19
N PHE A 420 -8.62 -7.60 9.13
CA PHE A 420 -8.14 -8.27 10.34
C PHE A 420 -8.45 -9.76 10.34
N VAL A 421 -7.46 -10.56 10.74
CA VAL A 421 -7.65 -11.99 10.90
C VAL A 421 -8.12 -12.29 12.32
N ARG A 422 -9.24 -13.02 12.41
CA ARG A 422 -9.83 -13.48 13.67
C ARG A 422 -9.80 -14.99 13.72
N VAL A 423 -9.11 -15.55 14.71
CA VAL A 423 -9.07 -17.00 14.95
C VAL A 423 -9.60 -17.31 16.33
N THR A 424 -10.62 -18.17 16.40
CA THR A 424 -11.15 -18.69 17.65
C THR A 424 -10.67 -20.12 17.84
N LEU A 425 -10.07 -20.41 18.99
CA LEU A 425 -9.45 -21.70 19.30
C LEU A 425 -9.96 -22.23 20.64
N GLU A 426 -9.98 -23.55 20.79
CA GLU A 426 -10.00 -24.23 22.09
C GLU A 426 -8.64 -24.89 22.32
N ALA A 427 -8.00 -24.59 23.45
CA ALA A 427 -6.64 -25.05 23.76
C ALA A 427 -6.41 -25.17 25.27
N THR A 428 -5.26 -25.72 25.64
CA THR A 428 -4.80 -25.78 27.04
C THR A 428 -3.96 -24.55 27.36
N ALA A 429 -3.94 -24.13 28.63
CA ALA A 429 -3.10 -23.02 29.08
C ALA A 429 -1.62 -23.26 28.77
N GLY A 430 -0.97 -22.29 28.14
CA GLY A 430 0.44 -22.34 27.72
C GLY A 430 0.70 -23.00 26.36
N ASP A 431 -0.32 -23.51 25.66
CA ASP A 431 -0.17 -23.95 24.27
C ASP A 431 0.26 -22.75 23.39
N LEU A 432 1.14 -23.01 22.42
CA LEU A 432 1.68 -22.00 21.50
C LEU A 432 1.20 -22.29 20.09
N VAL A 433 0.47 -21.33 19.53
CA VAL A 433 -0.11 -21.42 18.18
C VAL A 433 0.37 -20.23 17.36
N ASP A 434 0.90 -20.52 16.19
CA ASP A 434 1.39 -19.54 15.24
C ASP A 434 0.35 -19.29 14.15
N ILE A 435 0.03 -18.01 13.95
CA ILE A 435 -0.93 -17.53 12.95
C ILE A 435 -0.13 -16.78 11.89
N THR A 436 0.05 -17.42 10.73
CA THR A 436 0.75 -16.85 9.58
C THR A 436 -0.25 -16.34 8.55
N ILE A 437 -0.12 -15.08 8.19
CA ILE A 437 -0.93 -14.40 7.18
C ILE A 437 -0.03 -14.18 5.97
N GLY A 438 -0.55 -14.43 4.77
CA GLY A 438 0.20 -14.12 3.57
C GLY A 438 -0.61 -14.14 2.29
N CYS A 439 0.05 -13.76 1.21
CA CYS A 439 -0.58 -13.54 -0.09
C CYS A 439 -0.28 -14.65 -1.08
N ARG A 440 0.74 -15.49 -0.80
CA ARG A 440 1.10 -16.63 -1.65
C ARG A 440 1.62 -17.82 -0.83
N ARG A 441 1.71 -18.95 -1.51
CA ARG A 441 2.35 -20.18 -1.02
C ARG A 441 3.72 -20.35 -1.66
N THR A 442 4.72 -20.68 -0.86
CA THR A 442 6.08 -21.03 -1.30
C THR A 442 6.12 -22.47 -1.82
N GLU A 443 7.19 -22.84 -2.52
CA GLU A 443 7.39 -24.22 -3.02
C GLU A 443 7.43 -25.26 -1.89
N THR A 444 7.94 -24.89 -0.71
CA THR A 444 7.98 -25.77 0.48
C THR A 444 6.63 -25.91 1.17
N GLY A 445 5.61 -25.15 0.72
CA GLY A 445 4.26 -25.20 1.22
C GLY A 445 3.92 -24.15 2.29
N PHE A 446 4.90 -23.34 2.74
CA PHE A 446 4.71 -22.25 3.69
C PHE A 446 3.97 -21.05 3.07
N ILE A 447 3.31 -20.25 3.90
CA ILE A 447 2.61 -19.03 3.49
C ILE A 447 3.48 -17.80 3.76
N THR A 448 3.59 -16.91 2.78
CA THR A 448 4.38 -15.68 2.92
C THR A 448 3.59 -14.45 2.45
N PRO A 449 3.72 -13.29 3.14
CA PRO A 449 3.20 -12.01 2.64
C PRO A 449 3.88 -11.56 1.35
N GLY A 450 5.16 -11.90 1.19
CA GLY A 450 6.01 -11.42 0.11
C GLY A 450 7.48 -11.37 0.56
N LYS A 451 8.35 -10.93 -0.35
CA LYS A 451 9.78 -10.75 -0.08
C LYS A 451 10.02 -9.81 1.10
N ASP A 452 11.02 -10.13 1.92
CA ASP A 452 11.50 -9.31 3.04
C ASP A 452 10.39 -8.84 4.02
N THR A 453 9.34 -9.65 4.19
CA THR A 453 8.20 -9.36 5.05
C THR A 453 7.80 -10.59 5.87
N ARG A 454 7.64 -10.43 7.18
CA ARG A 454 7.24 -11.48 8.13
C ARG A 454 5.73 -11.47 8.33
N GLY A 455 5.08 -12.62 8.14
CA GLY A 455 3.63 -12.76 8.26
C GLY A 455 3.13 -13.48 9.52
N THR A 456 4.03 -13.90 10.43
CA THR A 456 3.67 -14.78 11.54
C THR A 456 3.55 -14.02 12.86
N GLY A 457 2.39 -14.11 13.49
CA GLY A 457 2.20 -13.81 14.91
C GLY A 457 1.97 -15.07 15.73
N THR A 458 2.03 -14.95 17.06
CA THR A 458 1.88 -16.05 18.01
C THR A 458 0.81 -15.74 19.04
N ILE A 459 0.00 -16.74 19.40
CA ILE A 459 -0.83 -16.74 20.60
C ILE A 459 -0.31 -17.77 21.60
N ARG A 460 -0.09 -17.33 22.84
CA ARG A 460 0.00 -18.21 24.01
C ARG A 460 -1.39 -18.37 24.60
N CYS A 461 -1.93 -19.56 24.51
CA CYS A 461 -3.31 -19.84 24.85
C CYS A 461 -3.54 -19.86 26.35
N ARG A 462 -4.75 -19.43 26.76
CA ARG A 462 -5.35 -19.76 28.05
C ARG A 462 -6.10 -21.09 27.96
N ASN A 463 -6.51 -21.62 29.11
CA ASN A 463 -7.35 -22.82 29.12
C ASN A 463 -8.73 -22.56 28.49
N ALA A 464 -9.22 -23.52 27.71
CA ALA A 464 -10.47 -23.48 26.94
C ALA A 464 -10.44 -22.44 25.80
N ARG A 465 -11.39 -21.50 25.77
CA ARG A 465 -11.63 -20.64 24.59
C ARG A 465 -10.65 -19.47 24.52
N ASN A 466 -10.06 -19.31 23.34
CA ASN A 466 -9.13 -18.25 22.97
C ASN A 466 -9.64 -17.51 21.74
N VAL A 467 -9.36 -16.21 21.67
CA VAL A 467 -9.62 -15.37 20.48
C VAL A 467 -8.35 -14.62 20.16
N TYR A 468 -7.80 -14.87 18.98
CA TYR A 468 -6.73 -14.10 18.38
C TYR A 468 -7.36 -13.15 17.36
N LEU A 469 -7.12 -11.85 17.52
CA LEU A 469 -7.45 -10.82 16.55
C LEU A 469 -6.15 -10.06 16.26
N THR A 470 -5.83 -9.85 14.99
CA THR A 470 -4.67 -9.02 14.65
C THR A 470 -4.87 -7.61 15.18
N PHE A 471 -3.82 -6.95 15.71
CA PHE A 471 -3.95 -5.57 16.23
C PHE A 471 -3.84 -4.51 15.11
N VAL A 472 -3.24 -4.86 13.97
CA VAL A 472 -3.20 -4.07 12.74
C VAL A 472 -3.80 -4.86 11.56
N PRO A 473 -4.40 -4.18 10.57
CA PRO A 473 -4.89 -4.82 9.35
C PRO A 473 -3.74 -5.18 8.40
N ASN A 474 -3.93 -6.20 7.57
CA ASN A 474 -2.93 -6.64 6.59
C ASN A 474 -3.59 -7.14 5.31
N ASP A 475 -2.82 -7.15 4.21
CA ASP A 475 -3.16 -7.90 3.00
C ASP A 475 -3.15 -9.41 3.32
N CYS A 476 -4.23 -10.10 2.94
CA CYS A 476 -4.45 -11.49 3.30
C CYS A 476 -5.09 -12.25 2.15
N PHE A 477 -4.50 -13.39 1.81
CA PHE A 477 -5.13 -14.39 0.93
C PHE A 477 -5.18 -15.77 1.58
N TYR A 478 -4.12 -16.13 2.30
CA TYR A 478 -4.02 -17.35 3.10
C TYR A 478 -3.86 -17.02 4.58
N ILE A 479 -4.50 -17.86 5.40
CA ILE A 479 -4.35 -17.86 6.86
C ILE A 479 -3.91 -19.26 7.26
N MET A 480 -2.68 -19.38 7.75
CA MET A 480 -2.09 -20.63 8.20
C MET A 480 -2.00 -20.66 9.72
N ILE A 481 -2.57 -21.69 10.33
CA ILE A 481 -2.53 -21.95 11.77
C ILE A 481 -1.60 -23.13 12.00
N SER A 482 -0.48 -22.91 12.68
CA SER A 482 0.54 -23.93 12.96
C SER A 482 0.69 -24.14 14.46
N ILE A 483 0.71 -25.39 14.92
CA ILE A 483 0.83 -25.70 16.34
C ILE A 483 2.30 -25.89 16.71
N ARG A 484 2.93 -24.85 17.25
CA ARG A 484 4.32 -24.92 17.71
C ARG A 484 4.47 -25.84 18.92
N ARG A 485 3.50 -25.78 19.84
CA ARG A 485 3.46 -26.62 21.04
C ARG A 485 2.04 -26.77 21.54
N ALA A 486 1.60 -28.01 21.72
CA ALA A 486 0.37 -28.34 22.43
C ALA A 486 0.66 -29.35 23.56
N ALA A 487 0.11 -29.11 24.75
CA ALA A 487 0.10 -30.06 25.86
C ALA A 487 -0.82 -31.26 25.58
N GLY A 488 -1.87 -31.03 24.77
CA GLY A 488 -2.80 -32.06 24.29
C GLY A 488 -3.15 -31.79 22.84
N SER A 489 -4.34 -31.24 22.59
CA SER A 489 -4.79 -30.86 21.26
C SER A 489 -5.37 -29.45 21.22
N VAL A 490 -5.25 -28.81 20.06
CA VAL A 490 -5.83 -27.49 19.79
C VAL A 490 -6.93 -27.65 18.76
N LYS A 491 -8.13 -27.16 19.05
CA LYS A 491 -9.25 -27.20 18.11
C LYS A 491 -9.52 -25.81 17.54
N VAL A 492 -9.53 -25.68 16.22
CA VAL A 492 -9.98 -24.45 15.55
C VAL A 492 -11.50 -24.41 15.58
N LEU A 493 -12.07 -23.42 16.26
CA LEU A 493 -13.52 -23.23 16.39
C LEU A 493 -14.09 -22.33 15.29
N GLY A 494 -13.28 -21.42 14.74
CA GLY A 494 -13.66 -20.56 13.64
C GLY A 494 -12.53 -19.66 13.19
N VAL A 495 -12.51 -19.37 11.89
CA VAL A 495 -11.60 -18.42 11.25
C VAL A 495 -12.47 -17.40 10.53
N GLY A 496 -12.26 -16.13 10.83
CA GLY A 496 -12.97 -15.01 10.23
C GLY A 496 -11.99 -13.96 9.72
N PHE A 497 -12.47 -13.13 8.81
CA PHE A 497 -11.73 -12.01 8.26
C PHE A 497 -12.59 -10.75 8.34
N ASP A 498 -12.29 -9.85 9.26
CA ASP A 498 -13.01 -8.58 9.39
C ASP A 498 -12.43 -7.60 8.33
N GLU A 499 -13.03 -7.57 7.13
CA GLU A 499 -12.56 -6.74 6.00
C GLU A 499 -12.78 -5.25 6.29
N LEU A 500 -11.75 -4.44 6.05
CA LEU A 500 -11.87 -2.99 6.08
C LEU A 500 -12.41 -2.49 4.75
N THR A 501 -13.50 -1.74 4.80
CA THR A 501 -14.11 -1.14 3.62
C THR A 501 -14.51 0.30 3.88
N ARG A 502 -14.39 1.13 2.86
CA ARG A 502 -15.08 2.42 2.82
C ARG A 502 -16.48 2.19 2.27
N ALA A 503 -17.48 2.81 2.87
CA ALA A 503 -18.86 2.71 2.39
C ALA A 503 -18.99 3.47 1.06
N GLU A 504 -18.92 2.74 -0.05
CA GLU A 504 -19.12 3.31 -1.38
C GLU A 504 -20.60 3.56 -1.65
N ARG A 505 -20.95 4.78 -2.07
CA ARG A 505 -22.36 5.18 -2.31
C ARG A 505 -22.87 4.71 -3.68
N GLN A 506 -21.97 4.62 -4.66
CA GLN A 506 -22.25 4.30 -6.05
C GLN A 506 -21.15 3.39 -6.58
N GLU A 507 -21.49 2.56 -7.55
CA GLU A 507 -20.54 1.62 -8.14
C GLU A 507 -20.85 1.44 -9.61
N THR A 508 -19.81 1.55 -10.43
CA THR A 508 -19.88 1.29 -11.86
C THR A 508 -20.04 -0.20 -12.09
N VAL A 509 -21.03 -0.55 -12.90
CA VAL A 509 -21.15 -1.91 -13.44
C VAL A 509 -20.48 -1.91 -14.81
N PHE A 510 -19.66 -2.91 -15.07
CA PHE A 510 -19.06 -3.17 -16.37
C PHE A 510 -19.03 -4.67 -16.61
N HIS A 511 -19.42 -5.06 -17.81
CA HIS A 511 -19.27 -6.41 -18.33
C HIS A 511 -19.06 -6.35 -19.84
N CYS A 512 -18.27 -7.27 -20.39
CA CYS A 512 -18.13 -7.44 -21.82
C CYS A 512 -17.98 -8.91 -22.19
N SER A 513 -17.97 -9.18 -23.49
CA SER A 513 -17.83 -10.53 -24.04
C SER A 513 -16.42 -11.14 -23.91
N ASP A 514 -15.40 -10.38 -23.50
CA ASP A 514 -14.05 -10.90 -23.24
C ASP A 514 -13.84 -11.10 -21.73
N GLU A 515 -13.77 -12.36 -21.30
CA GLU A 515 -13.59 -12.74 -19.89
C GLU A 515 -12.27 -12.24 -19.29
N LEU A 516 -11.22 -12.05 -20.09
CA LEU A 516 -9.97 -11.49 -19.58
C LEU A 516 -10.15 -10.03 -19.17
N LEU A 517 -10.90 -9.25 -19.95
CA LEU A 517 -11.19 -7.85 -19.64
C LEU A 517 -12.12 -7.73 -18.43
N ASN A 518 -13.08 -8.65 -18.28
CA ASN A 518 -13.92 -8.74 -17.08
C ASN A 518 -13.06 -9.00 -15.83
N ARG A 519 -12.02 -9.84 -15.94
CA ARG A 519 -11.07 -10.07 -14.84
C ARG A 519 -10.21 -8.84 -14.55
N PHE A 520 -9.74 -8.11 -15.56
CA PHE A 520 -9.03 -6.83 -15.34
C PHE A 520 -9.90 -5.84 -14.57
N TRP A 521 -11.17 -5.71 -14.97
CA TRP A 521 -12.15 -4.87 -14.29
C TRP A 521 -12.28 -5.26 -12.81
N GLU A 522 -12.50 -6.53 -12.52
CA GLU A 522 -12.73 -7.01 -11.15
C GLU A 522 -11.51 -6.83 -10.26
N ILE A 523 -10.30 -7.17 -10.73
CA ILE A 523 -9.07 -7.03 -9.95
C ILE A 523 -8.83 -5.56 -9.61
N GLY A 524 -8.92 -4.66 -10.59
CA GLY A 524 -8.67 -3.24 -10.34
C GLY A 524 -9.77 -2.60 -9.49
N ARG A 525 -11.04 -2.98 -9.66
CA ARG A 525 -12.16 -2.54 -8.81
C ARG A 525 -11.93 -2.89 -7.34
N GLN A 526 -11.49 -4.11 -7.07
CA GLN A 526 -11.24 -4.59 -5.70
C GLN A 526 -9.96 -3.99 -5.11
N THR A 527 -8.94 -3.76 -5.93
CA THR A 527 -7.71 -3.03 -5.54
C THR A 527 -8.06 -1.61 -5.07
N LEU A 528 -8.86 -0.88 -5.86
CA LEU A 528 -9.30 0.48 -5.55
C LEU A 528 -10.13 0.55 -4.26
N ARG A 529 -11.08 -0.36 -4.07
CA ARG A 529 -11.90 -0.45 -2.84
C ARG A 529 -11.03 -0.58 -1.58
N ARG A 530 -9.96 -1.37 -1.64
CA ARG A 530 -9.05 -1.61 -0.51
C ARG A 530 -8.08 -0.46 -0.31
N SER A 531 -7.57 0.11 -1.39
CA SER A 531 -6.76 1.32 -1.34
C SER A 531 -7.51 2.46 -0.64
N ALA A 532 -8.80 2.64 -0.95
CA ALA A 532 -9.63 3.65 -0.30
C ALA A 532 -9.90 3.38 1.19
N ALA A 533 -9.81 2.12 1.61
CA ALA A 533 -9.96 1.66 2.99
C ALA A 533 -8.63 1.61 3.77
N PHE A 534 -7.50 1.81 3.10
CA PHE A 534 -6.18 1.82 3.72
C PHE A 534 -6.09 2.90 4.81
N VAL A 535 -5.47 2.55 5.93
CA VAL A 535 -5.24 3.44 7.07
C VAL A 535 -3.73 3.54 7.26
N PRO A 536 -3.08 4.57 6.69
CA PRO A 536 -1.68 4.82 6.96
C PRO A 536 -1.52 5.17 8.44
N LEU A 537 -0.60 4.51 9.12
CA LEU A 537 -0.33 4.76 10.53
C LEU A 537 0.55 6.00 10.68
N ALA A 538 0.36 6.78 11.76
CA ALA A 538 1.03 8.08 11.97
C ALA A 538 2.57 8.02 12.05
N GLU A 539 3.12 6.82 12.20
CA GLU A 539 4.55 6.55 12.07
C GLU A 539 5.03 6.75 10.63
N SER A 540 6.06 7.57 10.47
CA SER A 540 6.71 7.82 9.19
C SER A 540 7.47 6.58 8.73
N ARG A 541 6.80 5.72 7.97
CA ARG A 541 7.42 4.53 7.37
C ARG A 541 7.29 4.54 5.87
N ALA A 542 8.31 4.00 5.21
CA ALA A 542 8.39 4.06 3.76
C ALA A 542 7.25 3.31 3.05
N ASP A 543 6.63 2.37 3.75
CA ASP A 543 5.52 1.56 3.27
C ASP A 543 4.16 2.30 3.32
N ASN A 544 4.02 3.35 4.14
CA ASN A 544 2.80 4.15 4.22
C ASN A 544 2.74 5.26 3.15
N ASP A 545 3.87 5.56 2.52
CA ASP A 545 3.97 6.66 1.57
C ASP A 545 3.34 6.34 0.22
N CYS A 546 2.65 7.33 -0.34
CA CYS A 546 2.08 7.26 -1.68
C CYS A 546 2.70 8.34 -2.57
N TYR A 547 3.18 7.97 -3.76
CA TYR A 547 3.62 8.95 -4.75
C TYR A 547 2.43 9.70 -5.36
N MET A 548 2.66 10.95 -5.75
CA MET A 548 1.65 11.78 -6.40
C MET A 548 1.04 11.11 -7.65
N LEU A 549 1.86 10.49 -8.51
CA LEU A 549 1.36 9.80 -9.70
C LEU A 549 0.52 8.55 -9.37
N ASP A 550 0.91 7.76 -8.36
CA ASP A 550 0.07 6.64 -7.89
C ASP A 550 -1.28 7.17 -7.37
N ALA A 551 -1.25 8.24 -6.55
CA ALA A 551 -2.44 8.86 -6.01
C ALA A 551 -3.35 9.47 -7.10
N TYR A 552 -2.76 10.06 -8.15
CA TYR A 552 -3.47 10.58 -9.31
C TYR A 552 -4.17 9.44 -10.08
N ILE A 553 -3.46 8.36 -10.39
CA ILE A 553 -4.01 7.21 -11.11
C ILE A 553 -5.13 6.56 -10.28
N ASP A 554 -4.92 6.39 -8.98
CA ASP A 554 -5.93 5.87 -8.06
C ASP A 554 -7.15 6.79 -8.01
N ALA A 555 -6.97 8.11 -7.87
CA ALA A 555 -8.06 9.08 -7.80
C ALA A 555 -8.93 9.08 -9.07
N VAL A 556 -8.28 9.06 -10.25
CA VAL A 556 -8.97 9.02 -11.54
C VAL A 556 -9.76 7.72 -11.71
N ASN A 557 -9.18 6.59 -11.32
CA ASN A 557 -9.87 5.31 -11.40
C ASN A 557 -10.95 5.15 -10.32
N MET A 558 -10.79 5.71 -9.12
CA MET A 558 -11.84 5.78 -8.09
C MET A 558 -13.06 6.57 -8.59
N ALA A 559 -12.84 7.72 -9.23
CA ALA A 559 -13.91 8.49 -9.84
C ALA A 559 -14.63 7.71 -10.95
N ALA A 560 -13.89 6.93 -11.74
CA ALA A 560 -14.45 6.11 -12.83
C ALA A 560 -15.21 4.87 -12.32
N VAL A 561 -14.71 4.21 -11.28
CA VAL A 561 -15.23 2.92 -10.79
C VAL A 561 -16.32 3.09 -9.73
N PHE A 562 -16.22 4.08 -8.86
CA PHE A 562 -17.18 4.28 -7.76
C PHE A 562 -17.95 5.60 -7.85
N GLY A 563 -17.59 6.49 -8.79
CA GLY A 563 -18.11 7.85 -8.77
C GLY A 563 -17.71 8.62 -7.49
N ASP A 564 -16.67 8.17 -6.77
CA ASP A 564 -16.23 8.79 -5.52
C ASP A 564 -15.35 10.02 -5.81
N TYR A 565 -16.02 11.10 -6.19
CA TYR A 565 -15.37 12.40 -6.38
C TYR A 565 -14.90 13.01 -5.06
N GLU A 566 -15.45 12.60 -3.91
CA GLU A 566 -14.99 13.06 -2.59
C GLU A 566 -13.58 12.49 -2.33
N TYR A 567 -13.36 11.20 -2.61
CA TYR A 567 -12.04 10.57 -2.56
C TYR A 567 -11.03 11.25 -3.47
N ALA A 568 -11.38 11.41 -4.75
CA ALA A 568 -10.48 12.02 -5.73
C ALA A 568 -10.06 13.45 -5.35
N ASN A 569 -10.98 14.24 -4.79
CA ASN A 569 -10.69 15.59 -4.30
C ASN A 569 -9.86 15.58 -3.01
N ALA A 570 -10.18 14.72 -2.05
CA ALA A 570 -9.44 14.64 -0.79
C ALA A 570 -7.98 14.23 -1.00
N ARG A 571 -7.72 13.32 -1.94
CA ARG A 571 -6.35 12.91 -2.30
C ARG A 571 -5.57 14.07 -2.93
N LEU A 572 -6.19 14.83 -3.83
CA LEU A 572 -5.55 16.02 -4.40
C LEU A 572 -5.28 17.08 -3.32
N GLN A 573 -6.26 17.36 -2.46
CA GLN A 573 -6.14 18.32 -1.37
C GLN A 573 -4.99 17.95 -0.43
N GLN A 574 -4.78 16.67 -0.16
CA GLN A 574 -3.69 16.23 0.69
C GLN A 574 -2.31 16.66 0.16
N PHE A 575 -2.07 16.56 -1.15
CA PHE A 575 -0.83 17.06 -1.76
C PHE A 575 -0.76 18.59 -1.73
N VAL A 576 -1.89 19.27 -1.97
CA VAL A 576 -1.98 20.74 -1.86
C VAL A 576 -1.62 21.22 -0.45
N ASP A 577 -2.13 20.54 0.58
CA ASP A 577 -1.85 20.85 1.98
C ASP A 577 -0.39 20.58 2.38
N ALA A 578 0.34 19.81 1.57
CA ALA A 578 1.77 19.54 1.74
C ALA A 578 2.66 20.53 0.96
N GLN A 579 2.07 21.45 0.20
CA GLN A 579 2.81 22.44 -0.58
C GLN A 579 3.68 23.31 0.32
N LEU A 580 4.96 23.44 -0.05
CA LEU A 580 5.95 24.26 0.64
C LEU A 580 5.82 25.73 0.22
N GLU A 581 6.37 26.64 1.02
CA GLU A 581 6.27 28.09 0.79
C GLU A 581 6.94 28.56 -0.50
N ASN A 582 7.82 27.75 -1.08
CA ASN A 582 8.47 28.02 -2.37
C ASN A 582 7.68 27.50 -3.58
N GLY A 583 6.55 26.82 -3.38
CA GLY A 583 5.70 26.25 -4.42
C GLY A 583 5.96 24.79 -4.79
N ASP A 584 7.01 24.18 -4.24
CA ASP A 584 7.23 22.74 -4.38
C ASP A 584 6.15 21.95 -3.62
N ILE A 585 5.73 20.83 -4.20
CA ILE A 585 4.81 19.88 -3.58
C ILE A 585 5.57 18.57 -3.44
N PRO A 586 5.84 18.09 -2.21
CA PRO A 586 6.52 16.83 -2.00
C PRO A 586 5.87 15.69 -2.78
N ALA A 587 6.69 14.84 -3.39
CA ALA A 587 6.24 13.72 -4.20
C ALA A 587 5.52 12.63 -3.39
N LEU A 588 5.74 12.60 -2.08
CA LEU A 588 5.19 11.62 -1.14
C LEU A 588 4.24 12.30 -0.15
N THR A 589 3.17 11.59 0.22
CA THR A 589 2.26 11.98 1.30
C THR A 589 2.15 10.87 2.36
N PHE A 590 1.59 11.21 3.53
CA PHE A 590 1.39 10.40 4.75
C PHE A 590 2.60 10.20 5.68
N GLY A 591 3.84 10.31 5.19
CA GLY A 591 5.05 10.22 6.01
C GLY A 591 5.66 11.58 6.41
N THR A 592 6.70 11.53 7.25
CA THR A 592 7.60 12.68 7.49
C THR A 592 8.71 12.79 6.44
N ARG A 593 8.78 11.80 5.53
CA ARG A 593 9.73 11.79 4.42
C ARG A 593 9.27 12.78 3.36
N HIS A 594 9.98 13.90 3.29
CA HIS A 594 9.81 14.86 2.21
C HIS A 594 10.77 14.48 1.08
N ALA A 595 10.24 14.31 -0.13
CA ALA A 595 11.04 14.03 -1.32
C ALA A 595 10.57 14.93 -2.46
N SER A 596 11.36 15.95 -2.79
CA SER A 596 11.11 16.80 -3.95
C SER A 596 11.47 16.04 -5.23
N GLN A 597 10.48 15.82 -6.09
CA GLN A 597 10.65 15.16 -7.39
C GLN A 597 9.86 15.90 -8.46
N VAL A 598 10.54 16.82 -9.17
CA VAL A 598 9.93 17.74 -10.14
C VAL A 598 9.06 17.05 -11.20
N HIS A 599 9.44 15.84 -11.63
CA HIS A 599 8.69 15.10 -12.64
C HIS A 599 7.27 14.72 -12.20
N GLN A 600 7.03 14.52 -10.90
CA GLN A 600 5.71 14.22 -10.35
C GLN A 600 4.79 15.45 -10.44
N LEU A 601 5.32 16.64 -10.14
CA LEU A 601 4.57 17.89 -10.10
C LEU A 601 4.06 18.33 -11.48
N PHE A 602 4.70 17.94 -12.58
CA PHE A 602 4.21 18.31 -13.92
C PHE A 602 2.81 17.77 -14.23
N PHE A 603 2.36 16.74 -13.51
CA PHE A 603 1.02 16.17 -13.64
C PHE A 603 -0.01 16.85 -12.73
N PHE A 604 0.39 17.78 -11.87
CA PHE A 604 -0.51 18.49 -10.96
C PHE A 604 -1.68 19.20 -11.68
N PRO A 605 -1.48 20.04 -12.72
CA PRO A 605 -2.59 20.62 -13.48
C PRO A 605 -3.41 19.58 -14.24
N VAL A 606 -2.78 18.49 -14.71
CA VAL A 606 -3.49 17.38 -15.35
C VAL A 606 -4.48 16.75 -14.37
N TRP A 607 -4.04 16.51 -13.13
CA TRP A 607 -4.88 15.95 -12.07
C TRP A 607 -5.99 16.91 -11.64
N ILE A 608 -5.67 18.20 -11.38
CA ILE A 608 -6.67 19.23 -11.07
C ILE A 608 -7.79 19.24 -12.11
N TYR A 609 -7.41 19.27 -13.39
CA TYR A 609 -8.38 19.35 -14.47
C TYR A 609 -9.20 18.07 -14.61
N TYR A 610 -8.59 16.89 -14.43
CA TYR A 610 -9.33 15.63 -14.39
C TYR A 610 -10.38 15.59 -13.28
N ASN A 611 -10.02 16.01 -12.06
CA ASN A 611 -10.96 16.10 -10.94
C ASN A 611 -12.14 17.02 -11.27
N TYR A 612 -11.88 18.16 -11.92
CA TYR A 612 -12.94 19.04 -12.40
C TYR A 612 -13.80 18.39 -13.50
N ARG A 613 -13.20 17.74 -14.50
CA ARG A 613 -13.93 17.10 -15.61
C ARG A 613 -14.88 16.01 -15.12
N PHE A 614 -14.50 15.25 -14.10
CA PHE A 614 -15.39 14.25 -13.48
C PHE A 614 -16.49 14.89 -12.62
N SER A 615 -16.13 15.82 -11.73
CA SER A 615 -17.05 16.35 -10.71
C SER A 615 -17.91 17.54 -11.17
N ALA A 616 -17.51 18.25 -12.22
CA ALA A 616 -18.01 19.57 -12.62
C ALA A 616 -18.01 20.62 -11.49
N ASN A 617 -17.16 20.45 -10.47
CA ASN A 617 -17.13 21.34 -9.32
C ASN A 617 -16.24 22.56 -9.58
N ILE A 618 -16.83 23.61 -10.18
CA ILE A 618 -16.12 24.84 -10.49
C ILE A 618 -15.60 25.59 -9.25
N THR A 619 -16.27 25.44 -8.10
CA THR A 619 -15.84 26.07 -6.85
C THR A 619 -14.54 25.46 -6.37
N ARG A 620 -14.46 24.12 -6.34
CA ARG A 620 -13.22 23.40 -6.00
C ARG A 620 -12.10 23.71 -7.00
N LEU A 621 -12.40 23.82 -8.29
CA LEU A 621 -11.39 24.22 -9.28
C LEU A 621 -10.77 25.58 -8.95
N ARG A 622 -11.60 26.57 -8.57
CA ARG A 622 -11.12 27.91 -8.17
C ARG A 622 -10.26 27.88 -6.91
N GLU A 623 -10.59 27.02 -5.95
CA GLU A 623 -9.82 26.87 -4.71
C GLU A 623 -8.39 26.35 -4.95
N MET A 624 -8.14 25.63 -6.07
CA MET A 624 -6.81 25.11 -6.42
C MET A 624 -5.89 26.15 -7.08
N ILE A 625 -6.43 27.28 -7.54
CA ILE A 625 -5.67 28.26 -8.32
C ILE A 625 -4.47 28.85 -7.59
N PRO A 626 -4.58 29.28 -6.31
CA PRO A 626 -3.41 29.81 -5.61
C PRO A 626 -2.24 28.82 -5.55
N SER A 627 -2.53 27.53 -5.36
CA SER A 627 -1.50 26.49 -5.33
C SER A 627 -0.94 26.16 -6.72
N LEU A 628 -1.78 26.21 -7.76
CA LEU A 628 -1.32 26.09 -9.15
C LEU A 628 -0.40 27.25 -9.54
N ASP A 629 -0.78 28.48 -9.21
CA ASP A 629 0.03 29.68 -9.46
C ASP A 629 1.38 29.59 -8.75
N LEU A 630 1.39 29.21 -7.47
CA LEU A 630 2.64 29.08 -6.72
C LEU A 630 3.56 27.98 -7.30
N THR A 631 2.99 26.86 -7.76
CA THR A 631 3.76 25.80 -8.44
C THR A 631 4.29 26.25 -9.81
N ARG A 632 3.50 27.04 -10.56
CA ARG A 632 3.94 27.63 -11.83
C ARG A 632 5.09 28.60 -11.61
N GLU A 633 4.96 29.50 -10.64
CA GLU A 633 6.00 30.46 -10.25
C GLU A 633 7.29 29.76 -9.81
N TYR A 634 7.18 28.66 -9.06
CA TYR A 634 8.29 27.80 -8.70
C TYR A 634 9.08 27.30 -9.92
N PHE A 635 8.40 26.78 -10.94
CA PHE A 635 9.08 26.33 -12.17
C PHE A 635 9.63 27.49 -12.99
N GLU A 636 8.89 28.60 -13.12
CA GLU A 636 9.35 29.79 -13.84
C GLU A 636 10.62 30.37 -13.22
N ALA A 637 10.75 30.34 -11.90
CA ALA A 637 11.93 30.79 -11.17
C ALA A 637 13.17 29.90 -11.40
N MET A 638 12.99 28.65 -11.86
CA MET A 638 14.08 27.72 -12.18
C MET A 638 14.51 27.76 -13.64
N ILE A 639 13.83 28.54 -14.50
CA ILE A 639 14.21 28.68 -15.90
C ILE A 639 15.54 29.42 -16.00
N ASP A 640 16.48 28.86 -16.74
CA ASP A 640 17.76 29.48 -17.01
C ASP A 640 17.58 30.62 -18.05
N GLU A 641 18.04 31.83 -17.71
CA GLU A 641 17.81 33.04 -18.51
C GLU A 641 18.51 33.00 -19.88
N GLU A 642 19.62 32.27 -20.02
CA GLU A 642 20.39 32.19 -21.27
C GLU A 642 19.76 31.19 -22.25
N THR A 643 19.36 30.03 -21.73
CA THR A 643 18.82 28.93 -22.54
C THR A 643 17.30 29.04 -22.73
N GLY A 644 16.59 29.66 -21.79
CA GLY A 644 15.13 29.68 -21.72
C GLY A 644 14.52 28.33 -21.33
N LEU A 645 15.31 27.44 -20.71
CA LEU A 645 14.95 26.06 -20.40
C LEU A 645 15.28 25.71 -18.95
N LEU A 646 14.68 24.63 -18.45
CA LEU A 646 15.09 24.00 -17.21
C LEU A 646 16.39 23.22 -17.48
N THR A 647 17.52 23.83 -17.13
CA THR A 647 18.88 23.28 -17.29
C THR A 647 19.33 22.71 -15.95
N ASP A 648 19.91 21.50 -15.95
CA ASP A 648 20.52 20.79 -14.81
C ASP A 648 19.79 20.83 -13.45
N ALA A 649 18.49 21.10 -13.43
CA ALA A 649 17.72 21.43 -12.23
C ALA A 649 17.86 20.37 -11.12
N GLU A 650 17.85 19.09 -11.49
CA GLU A 650 17.96 18.00 -10.52
C GLU A 650 19.32 17.97 -9.82
N ILE A 651 20.39 18.30 -10.52
CA ILE A 651 21.75 18.34 -9.96
C ILE A 651 21.93 19.64 -9.17
N ARG A 652 21.55 20.77 -9.77
CA ARG A 652 21.71 22.11 -9.19
C ARG A 652 20.98 22.25 -7.86
N PHE A 653 19.80 21.66 -7.73
CA PHE A 653 18.95 21.75 -6.54
C PHE A 653 18.87 20.46 -5.73
N GLY A 654 19.53 19.38 -6.17
CA GLY A 654 19.57 18.09 -5.45
C GLY A 654 18.24 17.35 -5.42
N PHE A 655 17.42 17.46 -6.48
CA PHE A 655 16.16 16.73 -6.59
C PHE A 655 16.39 15.26 -6.90
N GLN A 656 15.49 14.40 -6.42
CA GLN A 656 15.51 12.98 -6.79
C GLN A 656 14.70 12.78 -8.08
N SER A 657 15.30 12.10 -9.06
CA SER A 657 14.57 11.62 -10.25
C SER A 657 14.40 10.12 -10.20
N LYS A 658 13.19 9.66 -10.50
CA LYS A 658 12.90 8.23 -10.74
C LYS A 658 12.42 7.96 -12.16
N ILE A 659 12.11 9.00 -12.93
CA ILE A 659 11.55 8.86 -14.28
C ILE A 659 12.60 8.74 -15.38
N SER A 660 13.77 9.37 -15.21
CA SER A 660 14.84 9.29 -16.20
C SER A 660 15.81 8.17 -15.88
N PHE A 661 16.04 7.27 -16.85
CA PHE A 661 17.16 6.34 -16.79
C PHE A 661 18.47 7.09 -17.00
N GLY A 662 19.49 6.78 -16.19
CA GLY A 662 20.86 7.32 -16.33
C GLY A 662 21.11 8.67 -15.64
N GLU A 663 22.38 9.03 -15.47
CA GLU A 663 22.82 10.27 -14.82
C GLU A 663 22.95 11.43 -15.83
N PHE A 664 22.44 12.60 -15.44
CA PHE A 664 22.69 13.87 -16.10
C PHE A 664 23.97 14.53 -15.55
N LYS A 665 24.55 15.46 -16.31
CA LYS A 665 25.69 16.28 -15.90
C LYS A 665 25.29 17.75 -15.74
N GLU A 666 26.11 18.49 -15.01
CA GLU A 666 26.00 19.95 -14.89
C GLU A 666 25.97 20.61 -16.28
N GLY A 667 25.08 21.58 -16.47
CA GLY A 667 24.85 22.25 -17.75
C GLY A 667 24.05 21.46 -18.79
N GLU A 668 23.71 20.18 -18.57
CA GLU A 668 22.87 19.43 -19.50
C GLU A 668 21.41 19.89 -19.44
N ILE A 669 20.75 19.81 -20.60
CA ILE A 669 19.34 20.17 -20.79
C ILE A 669 18.54 18.87 -20.98
N PRO A 670 17.84 18.36 -19.95
CA PRO A 670 17.08 17.14 -20.06
C PRO A 670 15.82 17.34 -20.90
N THR A 671 15.64 16.52 -21.94
CA THR A 671 14.46 16.58 -22.81
C THR A 671 13.18 16.27 -22.05
N TYR A 672 13.17 15.21 -21.23
CA TYR A 672 11.97 14.78 -20.54
C TYR A 672 11.44 15.88 -19.59
N LEU A 673 12.35 16.59 -18.91
CA LEU A 673 12.02 17.65 -17.96
C LEU A 673 11.30 18.81 -18.64
N ASN A 674 11.89 19.32 -19.72
CA ASN A 674 11.33 20.45 -20.45
C ASN A 674 10.07 20.06 -21.24
N ALA A 675 9.98 18.84 -21.76
CA ALA A 675 8.78 18.35 -22.41
C ALA A 675 7.60 18.20 -21.44
N LEU A 676 7.84 17.66 -20.24
CA LEU A 676 6.80 17.59 -19.21
C LEU A 676 6.44 18.98 -18.66
N PHE A 677 7.39 19.92 -18.62
CA PHE A 677 7.06 21.31 -18.29
C PHE A 677 6.14 21.96 -19.34
N CYS A 678 6.35 21.69 -20.64
CA CYS A 678 5.38 22.07 -21.67
C CYS A 678 4.00 21.48 -21.39
N ARG A 679 3.91 20.20 -21.00
CA ARG A 679 2.62 19.59 -20.63
C ARG A 679 1.96 20.32 -19.47
N PHE A 680 2.72 20.62 -18.41
CA PHE A 680 2.25 21.36 -17.24
C PHE A 680 1.64 22.71 -17.64
N LEU A 681 2.34 23.48 -18.48
CA LEU A 681 1.87 24.79 -18.94
C LEU A 681 0.62 24.69 -19.81
N LEU A 682 0.57 23.72 -20.74
CA LEU A 682 -0.59 23.50 -21.60
C LEU A 682 -1.84 23.11 -20.78
N SER A 683 -1.67 22.22 -19.80
CA SER A 683 -2.78 21.84 -18.90
C SER A 683 -3.19 22.96 -17.95
N SER A 684 -2.24 23.79 -17.50
CA SER A 684 -2.55 24.99 -16.71
C SER A 684 -3.37 26.01 -17.52
N ALA A 685 -3.01 26.22 -18.79
CA ALA A 685 -3.76 27.09 -19.68
C ALA A 685 -5.22 26.64 -19.87
N GLU A 686 -5.49 25.34 -19.94
CA GLU A 686 -6.84 24.79 -20.03
C GLU A 686 -7.68 25.08 -18.77
N ILE A 687 -7.07 25.01 -17.59
CA ILE A 687 -7.70 25.40 -16.32
C ILE A 687 -8.04 26.89 -16.34
N TYR A 688 -7.08 27.76 -16.67
CA TYR A 688 -7.29 29.21 -16.70
C TYR A 688 -8.38 29.62 -17.70
N ARG A 689 -8.40 29.03 -18.90
CA ARG A 689 -9.48 29.23 -19.89
C ARG A 689 -10.85 28.83 -19.35
N THR A 690 -10.92 27.70 -18.63
CA THR A 690 -12.16 27.22 -18.00
C THR A 690 -12.67 28.20 -16.95
N LEU A 691 -11.77 28.92 -16.29
CA LEU A 691 -12.10 29.98 -15.32
C LEU A 691 -12.21 31.38 -15.93
N GLU A 692 -12.09 31.49 -17.27
CA GLU A 692 -12.10 32.75 -18.01
C GLU A 692 -10.94 33.70 -17.65
N ASP A 693 -9.85 33.17 -17.11
CA ASP A 693 -8.59 33.90 -16.88
C ASP A 693 -7.70 33.84 -18.14
N TRP A 694 -8.07 34.65 -19.13
CA TRP A 694 -7.40 34.65 -20.44
C TRP A 694 -5.95 35.14 -20.37
N GLU A 695 -5.62 36.01 -19.42
CA GLU A 695 -4.27 36.56 -19.26
C GLU A 695 -3.28 35.46 -18.84
N GLN A 696 -3.62 34.71 -17.78
CA GLN A 696 -2.79 33.60 -17.30
C GLN A 696 -2.73 32.44 -18.30
N ALA A 697 -3.84 32.19 -19.01
CA ALA A 697 -3.88 31.19 -20.08
C ALA A 697 -2.90 31.52 -21.22
N GLU A 698 -2.92 32.75 -21.72
CA GLU A 698 -2.02 33.20 -22.79
C GLU A 698 -0.56 33.26 -22.33
N HIS A 699 -0.29 33.65 -21.07
CA HIS A 699 1.05 33.56 -20.49
C HIS A 699 1.60 32.13 -20.54
N CYS A 700 0.82 31.14 -20.08
CA CYS A 700 1.20 29.74 -20.08
C CYS A 700 1.46 29.22 -21.52
N LEU A 701 0.59 29.56 -22.48
CA LEU A 701 0.75 29.14 -23.87
C LEU A 701 1.97 29.77 -24.54
N ALA A 702 2.20 31.06 -24.31
CA ALA A 702 3.36 31.76 -24.82
C ALA A 702 4.66 31.17 -24.24
N LEU A 703 4.67 30.84 -22.95
CA LEU A 703 5.82 30.20 -22.32
C LEU A 703 6.05 28.78 -22.86
N ALA A 704 4.99 27.96 -22.98
CA ALA A 704 5.09 26.62 -23.55
C ALA A 704 5.65 26.66 -24.98
N GLY A 705 5.22 27.62 -25.80
CA GLY A 705 5.74 27.82 -27.15
C GLY A 705 7.23 28.18 -27.17
N ARG A 706 7.69 29.04 -26.25
CA ARG A 706 9.12 29.39 -26.11
C ARG A 706 9.97 28.18 -25.69
N VAL A 707 9.53 27.46 -24.66
CA VAL A 707 10.21 26.25 -24.15
C VAL A 707 10.29 25.18 -25.25
N ALA A 708 9.17 24.89 -25.93
CA ALA A 708 9.13 23.91 -27.00
C ALA A 708 10.06 24.28 -28.17
N ALA A 709 10.11 25.57 -28.55
CA ALA A 709 11.00 26.05 -29.61
C ALA A 709 12.48 25.93 -29.20
N ALA A 710 12.83 26.38 -28.00
CA ALA A 710 14.19 26.31 -27.47
C ALA A 710 14.67 24.87 -27.29
N LEU A 711 13.79 23.97 -26.86
CA LEU A 711 14.10 22.54 -26.71
C LEU A 711 14.29 21.87 -28.07
N ARG A 712 13.44 22.19 -29.06
CA ARG A 712 13.57 21.65 -30.42
C ARG A 712 14.89 22.08 -31.06
N ASP A 713 15.28 23.34 -30.90
CA ASP A 713 16.54 23.86 -31.44
C ASP A 713 17.78 23.11 -30.91
N ARG A 714 17.75 22.72 -29.63
CA ARG A 714 18.92 22.13 -28.95
C ARG A 714 18.95 20.61 -28.87
N ASN A 715 17.79 19.96 -28.83
CA ASN A 715 17.69 18.54 -28.49
C ASN A 715 17.02 17.70 -29.59
N PHE A 716 16.33 18.28 -30.57
CA PHE A 716 15.73 17.52 -31.66
C PHE A 716 16.76 17.20 -32.74
N ASP A 717 16.92 15.93 -33.07
CA ASP A 717 17.77 15.45 -34.15
C ASP A 717 16.93 15.22 -35.42
N PRO A 718 17.07 16.07 -36.45
CA PRO A 718 16.31 15.91 -37.69
C PRO A 718 16.67 14.64 -38.46
N ALA A 719 17.87 14.07 -38.25
CA ALA A 719 18.31 12.87 -38.98
C ALA A 719 17.54 11.61 -38.51
N CYS A 720 17.22 11.55 -37.23
CA CYS A 720 16.44 10.46 -36.64
C CYS A 720 14.96 10.81 -36.45
N SER A 721 14.58 12.08 -36.62
CA SER A 721 13.25 12.60 -36.30
C SER A 721 12.85 12.35 -34.83
N LEU A 722 13.83 12.40 -33.92
CA LEU A 722 13.68 12.12 -32.50
C LEU A 722 14.46 13.13 -31.66
N PHE A 723 14.06 13.31 -30.41
CA PHE A 723 14.84 14.05 -29.42
C PHE A 723 15.95 13.17 -28.82
N CYS A 724 17.11 13.78 -28.63
CA CYS A 724 18.14 13.28 -27.74
C CYS A 724 17.76 13.53 -26.28
N ARG A 725 18.24 12.70 -25.36
CA ARG A 725 18.00 12.84 -23.91
C ARG A 725 18.61 14.14 -23.36
N TRP A 726 19.76 14.55 -23.89
CA TRP A 726 20.45 15.80 -23.63
C TRP A 726 20.66 16.59 -24.94
N SER A 727 21.11 17.83 -24.83
CA SER A 727 21.39 18.68 -26.00
C SER A 727 22.40 18.04 -26.96
N LEU A 728 22.18 18.24 -28.26
CA LEU A 728 23.08 17.84 -29.34
C LEU A 728 24.45 18.52 -29.27
N GLU A 729 24.57 19.63 -28.55
CA GLU A 729 25.83 20.33 -28.31
C GLU A 729 26.64 19.70 -27.16
N SER A 730 26.07 18.73 -26.43
CA SER A 730 26.76 18.01 -25.36
C SER A 730 28.00 17.28 -25.89
N GLU A 731 29.04 17.18 -25.07
CA GLU A 731 30.23 16.37 -25.37
C GLU A 731 29.93 14.85 -25.38
N ARG A 732 28.75 14.44 -24.90
CA ARG A 732 28.32 13.04 -24.89
C ARG A 732 27.76 12.65 -26.25
N MET A 733 27.86 11.36 -26.60
CA MET A 733 27.21 10.84 -27.79
C MET A 733 25.68 11.10 -27.71
N PRO A 734 25.02 11.45 -28.82
CA PRO A 734 23.56 11.51 -28.90
C PRO A 734 22.89 10.25 -28.36
N ASP A 735 21.81 10.40 -27.60
CA ASP A 735 21.05 9.29 -27.00
C ASP A 735 19.54 9.50 -27.19
N HIS A 736 18.96 8.82 -28.17
CA HIS A 736 17.55 8.91 -28.53
C HIS A 736 16.74 7.80 -27.84
N ASN A 737 16.59 7.89 -26.53
CA ASN A 737 15.90 6.85 -25.75
C ASN A 737 14.36 6.97 -25.78
N LEU A 738 13.68 5.94 -25.25
CA LEU A 738 12.22 5.86 -25.25
C LEU A 738 11.63 6.99 -24.40
N PHE A 739 12.13 7.18 -23.18
CA PHE A 739 11.53 8.15 -22.25
C PHE A 739 11.61 9.60 -22.72
N ALA A 740 12.73 10.04 -23.28
CA ALA A 740 12.85 11.40 -23.81
C ALA A 740 11.81 11.66 -24.89
N ASN A 741 11.60 10.70 -25.79
CA ASN A 741 10.68 10.85 -26.91
C ASN A 741 9.22 10.61 -26.54
N PHE A 742 8.95 9.71 -25.61
CA PHE A 742 7.63 9.55 -24.99
C PHE A 742 7.21 10.86 -24.31
N CYS A 743 8.07 11.45 -23.46
CA CYS A 743 7.78 12.73 -22.81
C CYS A 743 7.66 13.86 -23.84
N ALA A 744 8.47 13.88 -24.90
CA ALA A 744 8.37 14.87 -25.97
C ALA A 744 7.02 14.78 -26.72
N MET A 745 6.52 13.58 -26.99
CA MET A 745 5.20 13.37 -27.59
C MET A 745 4.08 13.76 -26.62
N TYR A 746 4.12 13.24 -25.39
CA TYR A 746 3.13 13.55 -24.35
C TYR A 746 3.07 15.05 -24.01
N GLY A 747 4.22 15.71 -24.03
CA GLY A 747 4.38 17.15 -23.81
C GLY A 747 3.97 18.04 -24.98
N GLY A 748 3.60 17.46 -26.13
CA GLY A 748 3.22 18.21 -27.33
C GLY A 748 4.39 18.93 -28.02
N VAL A 749 5.63 18.49 -27.78
CA VAL A 749 6.83 19.09 -28.36
C VAL A 749 7.29 18.35 -29.63
N LEU A 750 7.19 17.01 -29.62
CA LEU A 750 7.46 16.16 -30.77
C LEU A 750 6.34 16.32 -31.81
N PRO A 751 6.67 16.65 -33.07
CA PRO A 751 5.66 16.78 -34.12
C PRO A 751 4.92 15.46 -34.36
N LEU A 752 3.61 15.53 -34.65
CA LEU A 752 2.80 14.36 -35.01
C LEU A 752 3.35 13.60 -36.23
N SER A 753 3.98 14.31 -37.17
CA SER A 753 4.67 13.70 -38.32
C SER A 753 5.82 12.75 -37.93
N SER A 754 6.34 12.87 -36.71
CA SER A 754 7.40 12.00 -36.17
C SER A 754 6.85 10.80 -35.40
N PHE A 755 5.52 10.62 -35.32
CA PHE A 755 4.90 9.52 -34.57
C PHE A 755 5.35 8.15 -35.05
N GLU A 756 5.36 7.89 -36.37
CA GLU A 756 5.80 6.60 -36.91
C GLU A 756 7.27 6.30 -36.57
N HIS A 757 8.14 7.31 -36.64
CA HIS A 757 9.56 7.18 -36.29
C HIS A 757 9.72 6.84 -34.80
N PHE A 758 9.00 7.55 -33.92
CA PHE A 758 8.95 7.22 -32.49
C PHE A 758 8.46 5.79 -32.26
N PHE A 759 7.31 5.44 -32.83
CA PHE A 759 6.68 4.15 -32.62
C PHE A 759 7.57 2.99 -33.06
N TYR A 760 8.04 3.02 -34.31
CA TYR A 760 8.87 1.93 -34.85
C TYR A 760 10.31 1.93 -34.32
N SER A 761 10.75 2.96 -33.59
CA SER A 761 12.04 2.92 -32.88
C SER A 761 11.95 2.08 -31.61
N PHE A 762 10.85 2.18 -30.86
CA PHE A 762 10.74 1.60 -29.51
C PHE A 762 9.73 0.45 -29.38
N PHE A 763 8.89 0.24 -30.39
CA PHE A 763 7.83 -0.78 -30.35
C PHE A 763 7.83 -1.68 -31.60
N ASN A 764 7.39 -2.91 -31.41
CA ASN A 764 7.03 -3.85 -32.47
C ASN A 764 5.53 -3.82 -32.73
N TYR A 765 5.14 -4.14 -33.96
CA TYR A 765 3.72 -4.28 -34.30
C TYR A 765 3.06 -5.52 -33.68
N ASP A 766 3.86 -6.58 -33.47
CA ASP A 766 3.48 -7.87 -32.87
C ASP A 766 4.34 -8.16 -31.62
N PRO A 767 3.90 -9.05 -30.71
CA PRO A 767 4.66 -9.44 -29.53
C PRO A 767 6.05 -10.02 -29.85
N PRO A 768 7.09 -9.73 -29.04
CA PRO A 768 7.08 -8.85 -27.87
C PRO A 768 6.98 -7.38 -28.31
N TYR A 769 6.01 -6.64 -27.76
CA TYR A 769 5.70 -5.28 -28.21
C TYR A 769 6.80 -4.28 -27.83
N ASP A 770 7.33 -4.34 -26.62
CA ASP A 770 8.36 -3.44 -26.14
C ASP A 770 9.74 -3.83 -26.68
N ARG A 771 10.52 -2.85 -27.15
CA ARG A 771 11.94 -3.03 -27.55
C ARG A 771 12.95 -2.51 -26.52
N SER A 772 12.46 -1.77 -25.52
CA SER A 772 13.30 -1.12 -24.53
C SER A 772 12.86 -1.53 -23.13
N ASP A 773 13.80 -1.91 -22.28
CA ASP A 773 13.52 -2.16 -20.85
C ASP A 773 13.10 -0.89 -20.11
N GLU A 774 13.28 0.29 -20.71
CA GLU A 774 12.74 1.53 -20.18
C GLU A 774 11.22 1.48 -20.01
N SER A 775 10.47 0.74 -20.85
CA SER A 775 9.02 0.67 -20.71
C SER A 775 8.56 0.04 -19.39
N ARG A 776 9.42 -0.74 -18.71
CA ARG A 776 9.12 -1.35 -17.39
C ARG A 776 8.91 -0.33 -16.26
N HIS A 777 9.14 0.96 -16.52
CA HIS A 777 8.91 2.00 -15.53
C HIS A 777 7.42 2.04 -15.09
N PRO A 778 7.15 2.12 -13.78
CA PRO A 778 5.82 1.90 -13.18
C PRO A 778 4.69 2.75 -13.77
N TYR A 779 4.98 4.00 -14.15
CA TYR A 779 3.96 4.94 -14.67
C TYR A 779 3.89 5.00 -16.20
N PHE A 780 4.79 4.32 -16.92
CA PHE A 780 4.89 4.42 -18.36
C PHE A 780 3.58 3.99 -19.03
N HIS A 781 3.07 2.81 -18.69
CA HIS A 781 1.95 2.22 -19.43
C HIS A 781 0.64 3.00 -19.30
N PHE A 782 0.32 3.56 -18.13
CA PHE A 782 -0.87 4.43 -17.99
C PHE A 782 -0.77 5.67 -18.88
N LEU A 783 0.34 6.40 -18.79
CA LEU A 783 0.51 7.65 -19.53
C LEU A 783 0.68 7.39 -21.04
N PHE A 784 1.32 6.28 -21.41
CA PHE A 784 1.45 5.84 -22.79
C PHE A 784 0.08 5.48 -23.38
N MET A 785 -0.78 4.78 -22.64
CA MET A 785 -2.16 4.52 -23.09
C MET A 785 -2.98 5.81 -23.22
N GLU A 786 -2.91 6.73 -22.25
CA GLU A 786 -3.55 8.05 -22.37
C GLU A 786 -3.09 8.78 -23.65
N MET A 787 -1.80 8.76 -23.96
CA MET A 787 -1.24 9.35 -25.17
C MET A 787 -1.77 8.66 -26.44
N MET A 788 -1.66 7.33 -26.52
CA MET A 788 -2.05 6.59 -27.73
C MET A 788 -3.53 6.76 -28.06
N PHE A 789 -4.42 6.69 -27.07
CA PHE A 789 -5.85 6.90 -27.29
C PHE A 789 -6.18 8.36 -27.62
N ALA A 790 -5.49 9.34 -27.01
CA ALA A 790 -5.65 10.75 -27.38
C ALA A 790 -5.19 11.06 -28.81
N LEU A 791 -4.24 10.30 -29.35
CA LEU A 791 -3.80 10.34 -30.76
C LEU A 791 -4.74 9.59 -31.71
N GLY A 792 -5.85 9.05 -31.23
CA GLY A 792 -6.81 8.28 -32.04
C GLY A 792 -6.38 6.86 -32.37
N GLN A 793 -5.24 6.39 -31.85
CA GLN A 793 -4.76 5.01 -32.05
C GLN A 793 -5.61 4.04 -31.22
N ARG A 794 -6.09 2.94 -31.82
CA ARG A 794 -7.07 2.04 -31.17
C ARG A 794 -6.69 0.57 -31.20
N GLU A 795 -6.53 0.00 -32.39
CA GLU A 795 -6.32 -1.45 -32.53
C GLU A 795 -5.02 -1.92 -31.87
N TRP A 796 -3.90 -1.28 -32.19
CA TRP A 796 -2.61 -1.66 -31.61
C TRP A 796 -2.57 -1.42 -30.09
N PRO A 797 -2.98 -0.25 -29.55
CA PRO A 797 -3.05 -0.05 -28.10
C PRO A 797 -3.93 -1.06 -27.38
N PHE A 798 -5.05 -1.48 -27.97
CA PHE A 798 -5.89 -2.52 -27.38
C PHE A 798 -5.17 -3.88 -27.29
N ARG A 799 -4.45 -4.29 -28.34
CA ARG A 799 -3.67 -5.54 -28.29
C ARG A 799 -2.52 -5.47 -27.30
N TYR A 800 -1.83 -4.33 -27.24
CA TYR A 800 -0.77 -4.06 -26.26
C TYR A 800 -1.31 -4.11 -24.83
N PHE A 801 -2.41 -3.40 -24.59
CA PHE A 801 -3.15 -3.37 -23.34
C PHE A 801 -3.52 -4.78 -22.87
N ARG A 802 -4.08 -5.60 -23.76
CA ARG A 802 -4.47 -6.97 -23.41
C ARG A 802 -3.27 -7.84 -23.02
N ASP A 803 -2.15 -7.72 -23.73
CA ASP A 803 -0.92 -8.49 -23.46
C ASP A 803 -0.25 -8.05 -22.15
N TYR A 804 0.03 -6.75 -21.99
CA TYR A 804 0.73 -6.20 -20.84
C TYR A 804 0.01 -6.50 -19.52
N TRP A 805 -1.27 -6.17 -19.42
CA TRP A 805 -2.02 -6.36 -18.16
C TRP A 805 -2.29 -7.84 -17.87
N SER A 806 -2.38 -8.71 -18.88
CA SER A 806 -2.48 -10.16 -18.63
C SER A 806 -1.24 -10.72 -17.94
N LYS A 807 -0.05 -10.23 -18.30
CA LYS A 807 1.22 -10.62 -17.68
C LYS A 807 1.39 -10.04 -16.28
N ARG A 808 0.73 -8.91 -15.96
CA ARG A 808 0.69 -8.31 -14.62
C ARG A 808 -0.27 -9.02 -13.66
N MET A 809 -1.03 -10.04 -14.05
CA MET A 809 -1.99 -10.69 -13.15
C MET A 809 -1.36 -11.83 -12.33
N CYS A 810 -1.72 -11.88 -11.05
CA CYS A 810 -1.68 -13.08 -10.21
C CYS A 810 -3.04 -13.79 -10.31
N SER A 811 -3.15 -14.76 -11.24
CA SER A 811 -4.45 -15.38 -11.55
C SER A 811 -5.10 -16.09 -10.36
N GLU A 812 -4.31 -16.72 -9.48
CA GLU A 812 -4.86 -17.44 -8.33
C GLU A 812 -5.42 -16.49 -7.28
N SER A 813 -4.69 -15.42 -6.96
CA SER A 813 -5.04 -14.48 -5.89
C SER A 813 -5.94 -13.34 -6.35
N MET A 814 -6.24 -13.26 -7.66
CA MET A 814 -7.02 -12.20 -8.29
C MET A 814 -6.49 -10.81 -7.91
N ALA A 815 -5.18 -10.64 -8.08
CA ALA A 815 -4.43 -9.43 -7.78
C ALA A 815 -3.51 -9.04 -8.94
N TRP A 816 -3.02 -7.80 -8.93
CA TRP A 816 -1.89 -7.40 -9.77
C TRP A 816 -0.58 -7.89 -9.14
N ARG A 817 0.46 -8.12 -9.95
CA ARG A 817 1.82 -8.42 -9.52
C ARG A 817 2.53 -7.14 -9.09
N ALA A 818 3.40 -7.23 -8.08
CA ALA A 818 4.26 -6.12 -7.69
C ALA A 818 5.24 -5.78 -8.83
N ASP A 819 5.88 -6.82 -9.39
CA ASP A 819 6.85 -6.73 -10.48
C ASP A 819 6.69 -7.90 -11.47
N PHE A 820 7.24 -7.79 -12.67
CA PHE A 820 7.29 -8.87 -13.66
C PHE A 820 8.21 -10.01 -13.27
N ASP A 821 9.29 -9.71 -12.54
CA ASP A 821 10.30 -10.70 -12.15
C ASP A 821 9.95 -11.43 -10.84
N CYS A 822 8.80 -11.10 -10.23
CA CYS A 822 8.32 -11.72 -9.00
C CYS A 822 6.85 -12.16 -9.12
N ASP A 823 6.50 -13.29 -8.49
CA ASP A 823 5.12 -13.75 -8.36
C ASP A 823 4.40 -13.13 -7.14
N ASP A 824 5.06 -12.23 -6.42
CA ASP A 824 4.45 -11.51 -5.30
C ASP A 824 3.33 -10.60 -5.83
N PRO A 825 2.11 -10.70 -5.28
CA PRO A 825 1.07 -9.74 -5.60
C PRO A 825 1.43 -8.36 -5.07
N ALA A 826 1.05 -7.33 -5.81
CA ALA A 826 1.15 -5.95 -5.41
C ALA A 826 0.35 -5.71 -4.12
N PRO A 827 0.86 -4.87 -3.20
CA PRO A 827 0.11 -4.44 -2.03
C PRO A 827 -1.24 -3.83 -2.42
N THR A 828 -2.31 -4.04 -1.64
CA THR A 828 -3.63 -3.49 -1.98
C THR A 828 -3.85 -2.05 -1.51
N LYS A 829 -2.87 -1.47 -0.80
CA LYS A 829 -2.90 -0.10 -0.26
C LYS A 829 -2.93 1.00 -1.33
N PHE A 830 -2.21 0.83 -2.44
CA PHE A 830 -2.15 1.74 -3.59
C PHE A 830 -1.97 0.93 -4.87
N SER A 831 -2.38 1.45 -6.02
CA SER A 831 -2.08 0.76 -7.28
C SER A 831 -0.61 0.91 -7.65
N GLU A 832 0.23 -0.02 -7.20
CA GLU A 832 1.65 -0.03 -7.55
C GLU A 832 1.84 -0.10 -9.06
N GLY A 833 2.50 0.91 -9.62
CA GLY A 833 2.90 0.93 -11.03
C GLY A 833 1.71 0.84 -11.98
N SER A 834 0.69 1.64 -11.72
CA SER A 834 -0.47 1.82 -12.60
C SER A 834 -1.32 0.55 -12.81
N GLY A 835 -1.29 -0.38 -11.85
CA GLY A 835 -2.02 -1.66 -11.94
C GLY A 835 -3.52 -1.52 -12.22
N VAL A 836 -4.17 -0.49 -11.68
CA VAL A 836 -5.63 -0.26 -11.82
C VAL A 836 -6.04 0.49 -13.09
N SER A 837 -5.08 0.92 -13.91
CA SER A 837 -5.33 1.62 -15.17
C SER A 837 -6.35 0.96 -16.11
N PRO A 838 -6.49 -0.38 -16.17
CA PRO A 838 -7.50 -1.02 -17.00
C PRO A 838 -8.90 -0.49 -16.76
N ASN A 839 -9.28 -0.19 -15.52
CA ASN A 839 -10.65 0.18 -15.21
C ASN A 839 -11.12 1.40 -15.98
N ILE A 840 -10.32 2.48 -16.03
CA ILE A 840 -10.74 3.65 -16.79
C ILE A 840 -10.73 3.43 -18.31
N PHE A 841 -9.75 2.71 -18.84
CA PHE A 841 -9.68 2.43 -20.28
C PHE A 841 -10.79 1.48 -20.73
N LEU A 842 -11.23 0.53 -19.89
CA LEU A 842 -12.38 -0.31 -20.19
C LEU A 842 -13.68 0.51 -20.32
N LEU A 843 -13.87 1.55 -19.51
CA LEU A 843 -15.03 2.43 -19.69
C LEU A 843 -14.92 3.33 -20.91
N ARG A 844 -13.74 3.92 -21.13
CA ARG A 844 -13.54 4.90 -22.19
C ARG A 844 -13.46 4.28 -23.56
N GLU A 845 -12.73 3.18 -23.67
CA GLU A 845 -12.35 2.60 -24.96
C GLU A 845 -13.13 1.32 -25.26
N VAL A 846 -13.53 0.53 -24.26
CA VAL A 846 -14.35 -0.68 -24.51
C VAL A 846 -15.84 -0.37 -24.47
N LEU A 847 -16.36 0.11 -23.33
CA LEU A 847 -17.76 0.55 -23.23
C LEU A 847 -18.02 1.75 -24.15
N GLY A 848 -16.99 2.57 -24.38
CA GLY A 848 -17.00 3.65 -25.36
C GLY A 848 -17.48 4.98 -24.81
N ILE A 849 -17.22 5.30 -23.54
CA ILE A 849 -17.78 6.49 -22.86
C ILE A 849 -16.66 7.42 -22.43
N ARG A 850 -16.49 8.55 -23.14
CA ARG A 850 -15.53 9.61 -22.75
C ARG A 850 -16.22 10.92 -22.42
N ILE A 851 -15.65 11.67 -21.50
CA ILE A 851 -16.17 12.98 -21.06
C ILE A 851 -15.88 14.01 -22.15
N ALA A 852 -16.91 14.58 -22.78
CA ALA A 852 -16.75 15.74 -23.66
C ALA A 852 -16.86 17.06 -22.88
N GLU A 853 -17.87 17.16 -22.01
CA GLU A 853 -18.06 18.29 -21.10
C GLU A 853 -18.03 17.83 -19.64
N ALA A 854 -17.57 18.72 -18.75
CA ALA A 854 -17.42 18.42 -17.33
C ALA A 854 -18.73 17.92 -16.68
N GLY A 855 -18.64 16.87 -15.86
CA GLY A 855 -19.78 16.25 -15.20
C GLY A 855 -20.64 15.38 -16.11
N HIS A 856 -20.13 15.03 -17.30
CA HIS A 856 -20.80 14.18 -18.29
C HIS A 856 -22.11 14.77 -18.83
N SER A 857 -22.21 16.10 -18.97
CA SER A 857 -23.35 16.74 -19.66
C SER A 857 -23.36 16.41 -21.15
N VAL A 858 -22.18 16.30 -21.76
CA VAL A 858 -21.94 15.76 -23.10
C VAL A 858 -20.90 14.65 -22.99
N VAL A 859 -21.15 13.55 -23.68
CA VAL A 859 -20.32 12.35 -23.67
C VAL A 859 -20.00 11.95 -25.11
N TYR A 860 -18.74 11.68 -25.40
CA TYR A 860 -18.36 10.99 -26.63
C TYR A 860 -18.73 9.51 -26.53
N PHE A 861 -19.38 8.97 -27.56
CA PHE A 861 -19.73 7.56 -27.67
C PHE A 861 -18.93 6.88 -28.77
N ASN A 862 -17.97 6.07 -28.31
CA ASN A 862 -16.82 5.42 -28.96
C ASN A 862 -16.67 3.88 -28.76
N PRO A 863 -17.68 3.01 -28.95
CA PRO A 863 -17.60 1.61 -28.52
C PRO A 863 -16.57 0.77 -29.30
N ALA A 864 -15.91 -0.17 -28.62
CA ALA A 864 -14.94 -1.10 -29.23
C ALA A 864 -15.59 -2.27 -29.99
N PHE A 865 -16.62 -2.01 -30.81
CA PHE A 865 -17.39 -3.04 -31.51
C PHE A 865 -16.59 -3.85 -32.55
N LYS A 866 -15.42 -3.36 -32.96
CA LYS A 866 -14.47 -4.12 -33.80
C LYS A 866 -13.58 -5.08 -32.99
N LEU A 867 -13.51 -4.92 -31.67
CA LEU A 867 -12.55 -5.61 -30.80
C LEU A 867 -13.23 -6.60 -29.84
N VAL A 868 -14.46 -6.30 -29.39
CA VAL A 868 -15.30 -7.22 -28.61
C VAL A 868 -16.72 -7.25 -29.16
N ARG A 869 -17.45 -8.36 -28.93
CA ARG A 869 -18.79 -8.58 -29.51
C ARG A 869 -19.89 -7.75 -28.81
N SER A 870 -19.72 -7.50 -27.53
CA SER A 870 -20.69 -6.78 -26.69
C SER A 870 -20.03 -6.22 -25.44
N ALA A 871 -20.60 -5.13 -24.94
CA ALA A 871 -20.34 -4.60 -23.61
C ALA A 871 -21.60 -3.92 -23.02
N ASP A 872 -21.72 -3.98 -21.70
CA ASP A 872 -22.75 -3.28 -20.95
C ASP A 872 -22.22 -2.73 -19.63
N GLY A 873 -22.85 -1.65 -19.17
CA GLY A 873 -22.46 -1.02 -17.93
C GLY A 873 -23.43 0.04 -17.43
N ILE A 874 -23.23 0.42 -16.18
CA ILE A 874 -23.93 1.51 -15.51
C ILE A 874 -22.86 2.42 -14.94
N VAL A 875 -22.69 3.61 -15.52
CA VAL A 875 -21.66 4.57 -15.16
C VAL A 875 -22.28 5.65 -14.24
N PRO A 876 -21.86 5.75 -12.97
CA PRO A 876 -22.19 6.87 -12.10
C PRO A 876 -21.56 8.15 -12.63
N MET A 877 -22.33 9.23 -12.61
CA MET A 877 -21.97 10.54 -13.12
C MET A 877 -22.30 11.59 -12.06
N ALA A 878 -21.67 12.77 -12.14
CA ALA A 878 -21.86 13.86 -11.18
C ALA A 878 -23.34 14.22 -10.90
N ARG A 879 -24.24 14.03 -11.88
CA ARG A 879 -25.66 14.36 -11.78
C ARG A 879 -26.60 13.16 -11.71
N GLY A 880 -26.08 11.93 -11.82
CA GLY A 880 -26.91 10.73 -11.92
C GLY A 880 -26.16 9.52 -12.45
N ARG A 881 -26.77 8.74 -13.34
CA ARG A 881 -26.14 7.57 -13.96
C ARG A 881 -26.51 7.46 -15.43
N LEU A 882 -25.60 6.88 -16.21
CA LEU A 882 -25.82 6.47 -17.59
C LEU A 882 -25.72 4.94 -17.68
N LYS A 883 -26.77 4.30 -18.17
CA LYS A 883 -26.75 2.90 -18.57
C LYS A 883 -26.41 2.83 -20.05
N VAL A 884 -25.44 1.98 -20.37
CA VAL A 884 -24.95 1.72 -21.72
C VAL A 884 -25.00 0.23 -21.95
N LYS A 885 -25.52 -0.18 -23.09
CA LYS A 885 -25.40 -1.56 -23.58
C LYS A 885 -25.25 -1.50 -25.08
N TRP A 886 -24.30 -2.24 -25.63
CA TRP A 886 -24.19 -2.45 -27.06
C TRP A 886 -23.80 -3.89 -27.39
N GLU A 887 -24.26 -4.38 -28.53
CA GLU A 887 -23.89 -5.70 -29.07
C GLU A 887 -23.85 -5.68 -30.59
N VAL A 888 -22.89 -6.41 -31.17
CA VAL A 888 -22.83 -6.70 -32.60
C VAL A 888 -23.67 -7.95 -32.86
N LEU A 889 -24.73 -7.77 -33.67
CA LEU A 889 -25.64 -8.83 -34.08
C LEU A 889 -24.98 -9.73 -35.14
N ASP A 890 -25.57 -10.90 -35.38
CA ASP A 890 -25.01 -11.89 -36.33
C ASP A 890 -24.97 -11.38 -37.79
N ASP A 891 -25.76 -10.35 -38.12
CA ASP A 891 -25.78 -9.68 -39.42
C ASP A 891 -24.80 -8.48 -39.50
N GLY A 892 -24.04 -8.21 -38.43
CA GLY A 892 -23.05 -7.14 -38.35
C GLY A 892 -23.59 -5.79 -37.86
N VAL A 893 -24.91 -5.68 -37.64
CA VAL A 893 -25.54 -4.45 -37.13
C VAL A 893 -25.18 -4.23 -35.66
N LEU A 894 -24.89 -2.97 -35.29
CA LEU A 894 -24.61 -2.59 -33.90
C LEU A 894 -25.91 -2.16 -33.20
N ASP A 895 -26.44 -2.95 -32.26
CA ASP A 895 -27.61 -2.57 -31.43
C ASP A 895 -27.13 -1.86 -30.17
N VAL A 896 -27.51 -0.59 -29.99
CA VAL A 896 -27.08 0.27 -28.89
C VAL A 896 -28.28 0.71 -28.07
N THR A 897 -28.24 0.47 -26.76
CA THR A 897 -29.22 0.97 -25.80
C THR A 897 -28.56 1.94 -24.82
N LEU A 898 -29.08 3.17 -24.76
CA LEU A 898 -28.62 4.22 -23.85
C LEU A 898 -29.79 4.73 -23.01
N ASP A 899 -29.62 4.79 -21.70
CA ASP A 899 -30.63 5.35 -20.77
C ASP A 899 -29.95 6.12 -19.64
N ALA A 900 -30.53 7.24 -19.21
CA ALA A 900 -29.92 8.09 -18.18
C ALA A 900 -30.95 8.56 -17.15
N SER A 901 -30.50 8.75 -15.91
CA SER A 901 -31.36 9.32 -14.85
C SER A 901 -31.47 10.86 -14.93
N PHE A 902 -30.70 11.51 -15.80
CA PHE A 902 -30.67 12.96 -16.02
C PHE A 902 -30.42 13.27 -17.51
N PRO A 903 -30.72 14.50 -18.00
CA PRO A 903 -30.47 14.86 -19.39
C PRO A 903 -28.98 14.77 -19.76
N VAL A 904 -28.67 13.94 -20.76
CA VAL A 904 -27.30 13.73 -21.28
C VAL A 904 -27.32 13.84 -22.79
N LYS A 905 -26.33 14.54 -23.35
CA LYS A 905 -26.09 14.59 -24.79
C LYS A 905 -25.00 13.59 -25.17
N ILE A 906 -25.23 12.84 -26.24
CA ILE A 906 -24.31 11.83 -26.75
C ILE A 906 -23.78 12.30 -28.10
N LEU A 907 -22.46 12.39 -28.22
CA LEU A 907 -21.76 12.73 -29.45
C LEU A 907 -21.11 11.44 -30.01
N PRO A 908 -21.71 10.81 -31.02
CA PRO A 908 -21.14 9.60 -31.60
C PRO A 908 -19.89 9.94 -32.43
N GLU A 909 -18.80 9.21 -32.20
CA GLU A 909 -17.58 9.29 -33.01
C GLU A 909 -17.54 8.07 -33.95
N MET A 910 -18.38 8.08 -34.97
CA MET A 910 -18.55 6.98 -35.93
C MET A 910 -18.69 7.57 -37.34
N SER A 911 -18.24 6.83 -38.36
CA SER A 911 -18.46 7.23 -39.75
C SER A 911 -19.94 7.20 -40.13
N HIS A 912 -20.32 7.86 -41.23
CA HIS A 912 -21.69 7.87 -41.69
C HIS A 912 -22.23 6.47 -42.00
N LYS A 913 -21.40 5.62 -42.60
CA LYS A 913 -21.74 4.20 -42.84
C LYS A 913 -21.96 3.45 -41.53
N GLN A 914 -21.09 3.63 -40.55
CA GLN A 914 -21.22 2.99 -39.23
C GLN A 914 -22.50 3.43 -38.51
N LEU A 915 -22.85 4.72 -38.58
CA LEU A 915 -24.10 5.24 -38.01
C LEU A 915 -25.33 4.67 -38.71
N ALA A 916 -25.28 4.46 -40.03
CA ALA A 916 -26.36 3.84 -40.79
C ALA A 916 -26.57 2.37 -40.39
N ASP A 917 -25.49 1.67 -40.07
CA ASP A 917 -25.47 0.27 -39.62
C ASP A 917 -25.63 0.14 -38.09
N THR A 918 -26.04 1.20 -37.39
CA THR A 918 -26.26 1.22 -35.94
C THR A 918 -27.72 1.51 -35.58
N ILE A 919 -28.30 0.67 -34.72
CA ILE A 919 -29.65 0.86 -34.18
C ILE A 919 -29.54 1.49 -32.78
N PHE A 920 -29.98 2.73 -32.63
CA PHE A 920 -30.02 3.42 -31.34
C PHE A 920 -31.39 3.31 -30.67
N ARG A 921 -31.41 2.80 -29.44
CA ARG A 921 -32.55 2.78 -28.52
C ARG A 921 -32.27 3.72 -27.36
N LEU A 922 -32.85 4.91 -27.42
CA LEU A 922 -32.54 6.01 -26.51
C LEU A 922 -33.67 6.20 -25.48
N GLY A 923 -33.29 6.29 -24.21
CA GLY A 923 -34.19 6.72 -23.13
C GLY A 923 -34.60 8.19 -23.26
N GLU A 924 -35.69 8.59 -22.61
CA GLU A 924 -36.30 9.93 -22.74
C GLU A 924 -35.35 11.10 -22.41
N LYS A 925 -34.30 10.83 -21.63
CA LYS A 925 -33.32 11.84 -21.18
C LYS A 925 -32.03 11.85 -22.02
N ILE A 926 -31.95 11.04 -23.07
CA ILE A 926 -30.80 10.99 -23.97
C ILE A 926 -31.08 11.84 -25.21
N THR A 927 -30.13 12.70 -25.57
CA THR A 927 -30.15 13.43 -26.85
C THR A 927 -28.93 13.02 -27.67
N LEU A 928 -29.15 12.38 -28.82
CA LEU A 928 -28.07 12.10 -29.76
C LEU A 928 -27.78 13.35 -30.58
N LEU A 929 -26.51 13.76 -30.62
CA LEU A 929 -26.02 14.87 -31.43
C LEU A 929 -25.54 14.36 -32.79
N ASN A 930 -25.52 15.24 -33.79
CA ASN A 930 -24.93 14.92 -35.08
C ASN A 930 -23.41 14.73 -34.94
N PRO A 931 -22.79 13.82 -35.70
CA PRO A 931 -21.34 13.66 -35.74
C PRO A 931 -20.65 14.95 -36.22
N THR A 932 -19.41 15.15 -35.81
CA THR A 932 -18.56 16.26 -36.28
C THR A 932 -18.10 16.02 -37.73
N PRO A 933 -17.95 17.07 -38.56
CA PRO A 933 -17.60 16.95 -39.99
C PRO A 933 -16.24 16.31 -40.29
N GLU A 934 -15.37 16.17 -39.29
CA GLU A 934 -14.01 15.62 -39.46
C GLU A 934 -14.02 14.12 -39.82
N TYR A 935 -15.06 13.38 -39.46
CA TYR A 935 -15.22 11.96 -39.82
C TYR A 935 -15.63 11.73 -41.28
N ASP A 936 -15.98 12.80 -42.02
CA ASP A 936 -16.25 12.72 -43.47
C ASP A 936 -14.95 12.67 -44.29
N ALA A 937 -13.83 13.15 -43.74
CA ALA A 937 -12.56 13.26 -44.46
C ALA A 937 -11.77 11.94 -44.52
N ASP A 938 -11.90 11.08 -43.50
CA ASP A 938 -11.28 9.75 -43.49
C ASP A 938 -11.94 8.79 -44.50
N GLU A 939 -13.25 8.94 -44.77
CA GLU A 939 -13.96 8.20 -45.83
C GLU A 939 -13.43 8.57 -47.23
N GLU A 940 -13.14 9.85 -47.51
CA GLU A 940 -12.53 10.26 -48.79
C GLU A 940 -11.07 9.78 -48.97
N ALA A 941 -10.41 9.33 -47.90
CA ALA A 941 -9.06 8.78 -47.91
C ALA A 941 -9.08 7.25 -48.06
N GLU A 942 -9.92 6.53 -47.30
CA GLU A 942 -10.11 5.08 -47.42
C GLU A 942 -10.72 4.69 -48.79
N GLU A 943 -11.70 5.45 -49.31
CA GLU A 943 -12.23 5.20 -50.66
C GLU A 943 -11.17 5.41 -51.75
N LYS A 944 -10.21 6.32 -51.54
CA LYS A 944 -9.09 6.53 -52.47
C LYS A 944 -8.04 5.42 -52.39
N GLU A 945 -7.84 4.78 -51.25
CA GLU A 945 -6.95 3.62 -51.12
C GLU A 945 -7.60 2.36 -51.72
N GLU A 946 -8.89 2.10 -51.48
CA GLU A 946 -9.60 0.97 -52.10
C GLU A 946 -9.71 1.12 -53.63
N LEU A 947 -9.84 2.35 -54.16
CA LEU A 947 -9.81 2.62 -55.61
C LEU A 947 -8.42 2.53 -56.25
N VAL A 948 -7.35 2.52 -55.45
CA VAL A 948 -5.96 2.32 -55.92
C VAL A 948 -5.56 0.84 -55.84
N GLU A 949 -6.20 0.04 -54.97
CA GLU A 949 -6.02 -1.41 -54.90
C GLU A 949 -6.99 -2.23 -55.80
N SER A 950 -8.04 -1.61 -56.36
CA SER A 950 -8.91 -2.19 -57.41
C SER A 950 -8.42 -1.89 -58.83
#